data_AF-A0A3M7R6I4-F1
#
_entry.id   AF-A0A3M7R6I4-F1
#
_cell.length_a   1.000
_cell.length_b   1.000
_cell.length_c   1.000
_cell.angle_alpha   90.00
_cell.angle_beta   90.00
_cell.angle_gamma   90.00
#
_symmetry.space_group_name_H-M   'P 1'
#
loop_
_entity.id
_entity.type
_entity.pdbx_description
1 polymer ?
#
loop_
_entity_poly.entity_id
_entity_poly.type
_entity_poly.pdbx_seq_one_letter_code
_entity_poly.pdbx_strand_id
1 'polypeptide(L)'
;MSRNVSVVLETWQKFDLEAVKRDLDDKVIEIAKSLEDGDASRKQLIDQTKEFRRTITDDQRKLVAPILKSFQQEVDSATKRNKLMEQVLLKLYKQLIDLPDPVQSLENLQRVQKKAERAQDLEIENKQLRETLDEYNTEFAEIKNQEVTIKNLKEKIKELEEKSEQQVQAKLNEKEKELQKFYSDKEEHLQTSQLDLVKKLGDTESRCLSLQNKLEKANSDLYDLKSKQDEMLNAKSLEIEILMQDIDRLNDRVANAERLNEQYAIELSKEKSHDPVQEKQFSLTNFQTSALEVELAAKEKEISQLVDDIQKLQLKSNKTRQFYENQRSQLEEKLVNKDRTLEQMEFELAQKQDYDEIKKELMILKSIEFSEDIYQESGLGAPSEQHSQKSLEVLLLEKNRHLQNENTQFKNRLGQLESKCEQLTTDNLALNSANLEQKSLIVQLERDLLKLAQNNENKNEFESELKNESINSVMGSDQQTGELNRESQIDSSLFNIVSSQRERFRARVQELEGENMSSKQQVLFLTNEIDRLRSDNVKLYEKIKFLQSFSKGPKTTSISLMDDDDSIPVLNRYTTEYEKKLDPFSKFNYREKQRRYTDLKLHDKFTLIISRFIVSSKTARLIFFGYFFLIHLLIFLSLYTIAHNDASHRDFSAECAHSYREHMAQVHGQKEFEPPH
;
A
#
# COMPACT_ATOMS: atom_id res chain seq x y z
N MET A 1 36.81 -26.88 -41.56
CA MET A 1 37.14 -27.09 -42.99
C MET A 1 35.90 -27.05 -43.92
N SER A 2 34.70 -26.69 -43.46
CA SER A 2 33.43 -26.89 -44.20
C SER A 2 33.17 -25.97 -45.40
N ARG A 3 33.99 -24.93 -45.64
CA ARG A 3 33.72 -23.90 -46.67
C ARG A 3 33.89 -24.35 -48.13
N ASN A 4 34.48 -25.50 -48.40
CA ASN A 4 34.91 -25.84 -49.76
C ASN A 4 34.01 -26.80 -50.54
N VAL A 5 33.15 -27.62 -49.92
CA VAL A 5 32.37 -28.64 -50.68
C VAL A 5 31.40 -27.99 -51.66
N SER A 6 30.69 -26.93 -51.24
CA SER A 6 29.75 -26.23 -52.13
C SER A 6 30.45 -25.48 -53.27
N VAL A 7 31.59 -24.87 -52.99
CA VAL A 7 32.39 -24.13 -54.00
C VAL A 7 33.00 -25.10 -55.00
N VAL A 8 33.56 -26.22 -54.52
CA VAL A 8 34.14 -27.27 -55.38
C VAL A 8 33.06 -27.90 -56.26
N LEU A 9 31.88 -28.20 -55.71
CA LEU A 9 30.73 -28.68 -56.49
C LEU A 9 30.35 -27.69 -57.60
N GLU A 10 30.20 -26.40 -57.27
CA GLU A 10 29.88 -25.36 -58.25
C GLU A 10 30.95 -25.24 -59.35
N THR A 11 32.25 -25.35 -59.00
CA THR A 11 33.32 -25.33 -60.00
C THR A 11 33.31 -26.54 -60.93
N TRP A 12 32.98 -27.75 -60.44
CA TRP A 12 32.88 -28.94 -61.29
C TRP A 12 31.62 -28.93 -62.16
N GLN A 13 30.49 -28.46 -61.64
CA GLN A 13 29.27 -28.24 -62.43
C GLN A 13 29.49 -27.20 -63.54
N LYS A 14 30.27 -26.15 -63.29
CA LYS A 14 30.67 -25.15 -64.31
C LYS A 14 31.71 -25.64 -65.30
N PHE A 15 32.52 -26.64 -64.93
CA PHE A 15 33.52 -27.23 -65.81
C PHE A 15 32.89 -28.18 -66.84
N ASP A 16 31.77 -28.82 -66.51
CA ASP A 16 31.02 -29.77 -67.35
C ASP A 16 31.94 -30.79 -68.05
N LEU A 17 32.45 -31.74 -67.25
CA LEU A 17 33.40 -32.75 -67.71
C LEU A 17 32.85 -33.56 -68.91
N GLU A 18 31.55 -33.80 -68.98
CA GLU A 18 30.94 -34.56 -70.08
C GLU A 18 30.85 -33.73 -71.37
N ALA A 19 30.58 -32.42 -71.29
CA ALA A 19 30.72 -31.54 -72.45
C ALA A 19 32.17 -31.43 -72.93
N VAL A 20 33.14 -31.33 -72.01
CA VAL A 20 34.59 -31.28 -72.33
C VAL A 20 35.08 -32.58 -72.95
N LYS A 21 34.64 -33.75 -72.46
CA LYS A 21 34.93 -35.05 -73.07
C LYS A 21 34.43 -35.09 -74.52
N ARG A 22 33.16 -34.76 -74.75
CA ARG A 22 32.54 -34.78 -76.09
C ARG A 22 33.24 -33.85 -77.08
N ASP A 23 33.59 -32.62 -76.69
CA ASP A 23 34.36 -31.72 -77.57
C ASP A 23 35.74 -32.31 -77.89
N LEU A 24 36.39 -32.96 -76.92
CA LEU A 24 37.67 -33.61 -77.14
C LEU A 24 37.57 -34.88 -78.01
N ASP A 25 36.49 -35.67 -77.89
CA ASP A 25 36.17 -36.80 -78.79
C ASP A 25 36.08 -36.31 -80.24
N ASP A 26 35.27 -35.28 -80.49
CA ASP A 26 35.08 -34.68 -81.81
C ASP A 26 36.41 -34.16 -82.38
N LYS A 27 37.24 -33.50 -81.57
CA LYS A 27 38.56 -33.01 -81.98
C LYS A 27 39.57 -34.13 -82.23
N VAL A 28 39.53 -35.22 -81.47
CA VAL A 28 40.39 -36.38 -81.71
C VAL A 28 40.00 -37.11 -83.00
N ILE A 29 38.71 -37.19 -83.32
CA ILE A 29 38.22 -37.72 -84.61
C ILE A 29 38.66 -36.81 -85.78
N GLU A 30 38.55 -35.49 -85.63
CA GLU A 30 39.01 -34.51 -86.63
C GLU A 30 40.53 -34.64 -86.90
N ILE A 31 41.34 -34.80 -85.84
CA ILE A 31 42.79 -35.01 -85.95
C ILE A 31 43.13 -36.36 -86.60
N ALA A 32 42.41 -37.43 -86.25
CA ALA A 32 42.61 -38.75 -86.88
C ALA A 32 42.35 -38.70 -88.39
N LYS A 33 41.29 -38.00 -88.82
CA LYS A 33 41.01 -37.78 -90.24
C LYS A 33 42.09 -36.92 -90.92
N SER A 34 42.51 -35.83 -90.28
CA SER A 34 43.58 -34.96 -90.80
C SER A 34 44.92 -35.69 -90.97
N LEU A 35 45.20 -36.71 -90.15
CA LEU A 35 46.37 -37.57 -90.29
C LEU A 35 46.29 -38.46 -91.55
N GLU A 36 45.12 -39.06 -91.82
CA GLU A 36 44.90 -39.85 -93.05
C GLU A 36 45.03 -38.99 -94.31
N ASP A 37 44.37 -37.82 -94.32
CA ASP A 37 44.45 -36.83 -95.40
C ASP A 37 45.91 -36.30 -95.58
N GLY A 38 46.65 -36.15 -94.48
CA GLY A 38 48.04 -35.71 -94.45
C GLY A 38 49.03 -36.73 -95.02
N ASP A 39 48.93 -38.01 -94.61
CA ASP A 39 49.78 -39.08 -95.16
C ASP A 39 49.44 -39.37 -96.64
N ALA A 40 48.17 -39.21 -97.06
CA ALA A 40 47.75 -39.26 -98.47
C ALA A 40 48.36 -38.09 -99.29
N SER A 41 48.25 -36.85 -98.79
CA SER A 41 48.81 -35.65 -99.42
C SER A 41 50.33 -35.71 -99.53
N ARG A 42 51.02 -36.24 -98.51
CA ARG A 42 52.47 -36.46 -98.51
C ARG A 42 52.88 -37.47 -99.58
N LYS A 43 52.11 -38.55 -99.77
CA LYS A 43 52.35 -39.54 -100.84
C LYS A 43 52.20 -38.90 -102.22
N GLN A 44 51.15 -38.12 -102.45
CA GLN A 44 50.94 -37.38 -103.69
C GLN A 44 52.09 -36.40 -104.00
N LEU A 45 52.56 -35.65 -102.99
CA LEU A 45 53.69 -34.72 -103.14
C LEU A 45 55.00 -35.44 -103.49
N ILE A 46 55.23 -36.63 -102.91
CA ILE A 46 56.40 -37.48 -103.24
C ILE A 46 56.34 -37.92 -104.70
N ASP A 47 55.18 -38.34 -105.20
CA ASP A 47 55.03 -38.83 -106.57
C ASP A 47 55.12 -37.69 -107.60
N GLN A 48 54.50 -36.53 -107.32
CA GLN A 48 54.70 -35.30 -108.10
C GLN A 48 56.19 -34.87 -108.12
N THR A 49 56.90 -34.98 -107.00
CA THR A 49 58.34 -34.66 -106.92
C THR A 49 59.19 -35.63 -107.76
N LYS A 50 58.82 -36.91 -107.84
CA LYS A 50 59.50 -37.90 -108.72
C LYS A 50 59.25 -37.59 -110.20
N GLU A 51 58.03 -37.23 -110.56
CA GLU A 51 57.66 -36.88 -111.93
C GLU A 51 58.36 -35.59 -112.39
N PHE A 52 58.35 -34.55 -111.56
CA PHE A 52 59.11 -33.32 -111.76
C PHE A 52 60.62 -33.59 -111.93
N ARG A 53 61.22 -34.49 -111.13
CA ARG A 53 62.64 -34.90 -111.33
C ARG A 53 62.91 -35.65 -112.64
N ARG A 54 61.90 -36.21 -113.31
CA ARG A 54 62.01 -36.92 -114.61
C ARG A 54 61.92 -35.98 -115.81
N THR A 55 61.22 -34.85 -115.71
CA THR A 55 60.96 -33.93 -116.83
C THR A 55 61.99 -32.81 -117.00
N ILE A 56 62.95 -32.69 -116.07
CA ILE A 56 63.92 -31.58 -115.99
C ILE A 56 65.30 -31.96 -116.58
N THR A 57 65.97 -30.98 -117.21
CA THR A 57 67.34 -31.13 -117.74
C THR A 57 68.41 -31.27 -116.65
N ASP A 58 69.56 -31.88 -116.97
CA ASP A 58 70.51 -32.31 -115.94
C ASP A 58 71.20 -31.15 -115.18
N ASP A 59 71.35 -29.98 -115.81
CA ASP A 59 71.89 -28.78 -115.12
C ASP A 59 70.84 -28.10 -114.22
N GLN A 60 69.58 -28.04 -114.66
CA GLN A 60 68.48 -27.59 -113.81
C GLN A 60 68.29 -28.53 -112.60
N ARG A 61 68.49 -29.84 -112.79
CA ARG A 61 68.45 -30.83 -111.70
C ARG A 61 69.50 -30.54 -110.61
N LYS A 62 70.71 -30.10 -110.98
CA LYS A 62 71.78 -29.74 -110.02
C LYS A 62 71.39 -28.55 -109.13
N LEU A 63 70.72 -27.54 -109.70
CA LEU A 63 70.25 -26.36 -108.95
C LEU A 63 69.06 -26.67 -108.02
N VAL A 64 68.11 -27.49 -108.49
CA VAL A 64 66.84 -27.72 -107.78
C VAL A 64 66.92 -28.87 -106.75
N ALA A 65 67.85 -29.83 -106.92
CA ALA A 65 68.06 -30.93 -105.97
C ALA A 65 68.32 -30.50 -104.51
N PRO A 66 69.21 -29.54 -104.18
CA PRO A 66 69.42 -29.10 -102.79
C PRO A 66 68.18 -28.43 -102.19
N ILE A 67 67.43 -27.67 -103.00
CA ILE A 67 66.17 -27.02 -102.57
C ILE A 67 65.12 -28.08 -102.23
N LEU A 68 64.89 -29.06 -103.12
CA LEU A 68 63.96 -30.16 -102.85
C LEU A 68 64.38 -30.98 -101.62
N LYS A 69 65.68 -31.14 -101.37
CA LYS A 69 66.19 -31.86 -100.19
C LYS A 69 65.93 -31.07 -98.90
N SER A 70 66.07 -29.75 -98.92
CA SER A 70 65.75 -28.88 -97.77
C SER A 70 64.23 -28.86 -97.48
N PHE A 71 63.38 -28.73 -98.50
CA PHE A 71 61.93 -28.86 -98.32
C PHE A 71 61.53 -30.23 -97.78
N GLN A 72 62.16 -31.32 -98.29
CA GLN A 72 61.91 -32.66 -97.76
C GLN A 72 62.31 -32.78 -96.28
N GLN A 73 63.45 -32.22 -95.88
CA GLN A 73 63.89 -32.21 -94.48
C GLN A 73 62.93 -31.44 -93.56
N GLU A 74 62.37 -30.31 -93.99
CA GLU A 74 61.39 -29.57 -93.19
C GLU A 74 60.06 -30.31 -93.12
N VAL A 75 59.55 -30.85 -94.24
CA VAL A 75 58.32 -31.66 -94.26
C VAL A 75 58.45 -32.90 -93.36
N ASP A 76 59.58 -33.61 -93.41
CA ASP A 76 59.84 -34.77 -92.54
C ASP A 76 59.96 -34.36 -91.06
N SER A 77 60.55 -33.19 -90.77
CA SER A 77 60.68 -32.65 -89.41
C SER A 77 59.34 -32.17 -88.84
N ALA A 78 58.51 -31.49 -89.64
CA ALA A 78 57.15 -31.11 -89.29
C ALA A 78 56.26 -32.35 -89.07
N THR A 79 56.34 -33.35 -89.96
CA THR A 79 55.62 -34.63 -89.79
C THR A 79 56.00 -35.32 -88.48
N LYS A 80 57.31 -35.34 -88.12
CA LYS A 80 57.77 -35.92 -86.86
C LYS A 80 57.26 -35.15 -85.63
N ARG A 81 57.20 -33.81 -85.72
CA ARG A 81 56.67 -32.93 -84.66
C ARG A 81 55.18 -33.19 -84.43
N ASN A 82 54.40 -33.25 -85.51
CA ASN A 82 52.96 -33.50 -85.45
C ASN A 82 52.67 -34.89 -84.85
N LYS A 83 53.35 -35.95 -85.32
CA LYS A 83 53.19 -37.30 -84.77
C LYS A 83 53.54 -37.41 -83.28
N LEU A 84 54.46 -36.59 -82.76
CA LEU A 84 54.73 -36.50 -81.31
C LEU A 84 53.62 -35.75 -80.56
N MET A 85 53.10 -34.65 -81.11
CA MET A 85 51.97 -33.92 -80.51
C MET A 85 50.69 -34.77 -80.48
N GLU A 86 50.40 -35.50 -81.55
CA GLU A 86 49.30 -36.46 -81.65
C GLU A 86 49.43 -37.56 -80.59
N GLN A 87 50.62 -38.15 -80.43
CA GLN A 87 50.87 -39.17 -79.38
C GLN A 87 50.67 -38.63 -77.96
N VAL A 88 51.08 -37.39 -77.69
CA VAL A 88 50.85 -36.74 -76.39
C VAL A 88 49.37 -36.44 -76.17
N LEU A 89 48.68 -35.91 -77.19
CA LEU A 89 47.25 -35.61 -77.12
C LEU A 89 46.43 -36.89 -76.91
N LEU A 90 46.65 -37.95 -77.69
CA LEU A 90 45.97 -39.23 -77.55
C LEU A 90 46.23 -39.90 -76.18
N LYS A 91 47.40 -39.65 -75.57
CA LYS A 91 47.71 -40.10 -74.21
C LYS A 91 46.88 -39.34 -73.17
N LEU A 92 46.84 -38.00 -73.27
CA LEU A 92 46.05 -37.16 -72.36
C LEU A 92 44.55 -37.42 -72.50
N TYR A 93 44.07 -37.56 -73.74
CA TYR A 93 42.69 -37.93 -74.07
C TYR A 93 42.24 -39.22 -73.37
N LYS A 94 43.00 -40.31 -73.51
CA LYS A 94 42.70 -41.58 -72.82
C LYS A 94 42.64 -41.42 -71.31
N GLN A 95 43.52 -40.61 -70.72
CA GLN A 95 43.51 -40.34 -69.28
C GLN A 95 42.34 -39.44 -68.84
N LEU A 96 41.73 -38.66 -69.74
CA LEU A 96 40.63 -37.75 -69.43
C LEU A 96 39.26 -38.41 -69.62
N ILE A 97 39.08 -39.24 -70.65
CA ILE A 97 37.79 -39.91 -70.93
C ILE A 97 37.45 -40.97 -69.87
N ASP A 98 38.46 -41.70 -69.38
CA ASP A 98 38.31 -42.74 -68.36
C ASP A 98 37.97 -42.18 -66.96
N LEU A 99 37.99 -40.85 -66.75
CA LEU A 99 37.67 -40.24 -65.46
C LEU A 99 36.15 -40.18 -65.20
N PRO A 100 35.65 -40.72 -64.07
CA PRO A 100 34.24 -40.57 -63.68
C PRO A 100 33.95 -39.13 -63.21
N ASP A 101 32.75 -38.63 -63.50
CA ASP A 101 32.31 -37.30 -63.06
C ASP A 101 32.18 -37.22 -61.51
N PRO A 102 32.93 -36.33 -60.83
CA PRO A 102 32.85 -36.16 -59.39
C PRO A 102 31.58 -35.45 -58.90
N VAL A 103 30.80 -34.77 -59.75
CA VAL A 103 29.64 -33.94 -59.35
C VAL A 103 28.66 -34.72 -58.49
N GLN A 104 28.26 -35.93 -58.91
CA GLN A 104 27.31 -36.77 -58.16
C GLN A 104 27.82 -37.17 -56.76
N SER A 105 29.13 -37.38 -56.61
CA SER A 105 29.73 -37.69 -55.31
C SER A 105 29.79 -36.44 -54.42
N LEU A 106 30.08 -35.28 -54.99
CA LEU A 106 30.11 -33.99 -54.30
C LEU A 106 28.71 -33.52 -53.86
N GLU A 107 27.67 -33.76 -54.65
CA GLU A 107 26.28 -33.50 -54.26
C GLU A 107 25.86 -34.35 -53.06
N ASN A 108 26.18 -35.64 -53.08
CA ASN A 108 25.89 -36.53 -51.96
C ASN A 108 26.66 -36.13 -50.71
N LEU A 109 27.94 -35.74 -50.84
CA LEU A 109 28.74 -35.20 -49.74
C LEU A 109 28.12 -33.91 -49.17
N GLN A 110 27.67 -32.98 -50.03
CA GLN A 110 27.00 -31.75 -49.60
C GLN A 110 25.66 -32.04 -48.87
N ARG A 111 24.90 -33.03 -49.32
CA ARG A 111 23.66 -33.49 -48.65
C ARG A 111 23.95 -34.11 -47.28
N VAL A 112 25.01 -34.92 -47.16
CA VAL A 112 25.44 -35.50 -45.87
C VAL A 112 25.95 -34.41 -44.92
N GLN A 113 26.74 -33.45 -45.42
CA GLN A 113 27.20 -32.31 -44.62
C GLN A 113 26.03 -31.51 -44.04
N LYS A 114 25.04 -31.13 -44.87
CA LYS A 114 23.83 -30.42 -44.42
C LYS A 114 23.00 -31.22 -43.39
N LYS A 115 23.02 -32.55 -43.46
CA LYS A 115 22.38 -33.42 -42.44
C LYS A 115 23.17 -33.46 -41.14
N ALA A 116 24.50 -33.49 -41.21
CA ALA A 116 25.37 -33.47 -40.03
C ALA A 116 25.29 -32.13 -39.27
N GLU A 117 25.28 -31.00 -40.00
CA GLU A 117 25.08 -29.66 -39.44
C GLU A 117 23.75 -29.60 -38.66
N ARG A 118 22.63 -30.00 -39.27
CA ARG A 118 21.32 -30.08 -38.59
C ARG A 118 21.28 -31.02 -37.39
N ALA A 119 21.99 -32.15 -37.45
CA ALA A 119 22.06 -33.09 -36.33
C ALA A 119 22.80 -32.47 -35.13
N GLN A 120 23.87 -31.71 -35.39
CA GLN A 120 24.60 -30.96 -34.37
C GLN A 120 23.73 -29.84 -33.77
N ASP A 121 22.96 -29.10 -34.59
CA ASP A 121 22.02 -28.08 -34.10
C ASP A 121 20.98 -28.68 -33.15
N LEU A 122 20.38 -29.82 -33.54
CA LEU A 122 19.41 -30.57 -32.71
C LEU A 122 20.03 -31.17 -31.45
N GLU A 123 21.31 -31.57 -31.46
CA GLU A 123 22.02 -32.04 -30.28
C GLU A 123 22.24 -30.91 -29.26
N ILE A 124 22.60 -29.71 -29.75
CA ILE A 124 22.72 -28.50 -28.93
C ILE A 124 21.36 -28.11 -28.34
N GLU A 125 20.29 -28.10 -29.13
CA GLU A 125 18.93 -27.84 -28.66
C GLU A 125 18.48 -28.87 -27.61
N ASN A 126 18.72 -30.18 -27.85
CA ASN A 126 18.37 -31.21 -26.88
C ASN A 126 19.14 -31.06 -25.55
N LYS A 127 20.40 -30.62 -25.62
CA LYS A 127 21.20 -30.31 -24.43
C LYS A 127 20.63 -29.12 -23.67
N GLN A 128 20.31 -28.02 -24.35
CA GLN A 128 19.71 -26.83 -23.73
C GLN A 128 18.36 -27.16 -23.09
N LEU A 129 17.51 -27.94 -23.77
CA LEU A 129 16.22 -28.38 -23.23
C LEU A 129 16.40 -29.24 -21.96
N ARG A 130 17.42 -30.10 -21.89
CA ARG A 130 17.77 -30.85 -20.66
C ARG A 130 18.24 -29.93 -19.54
N GLU A 131 19.13 -28.98 -19.84
CA GLU A 131 19.61 -27.99 -18.86
C GLU A 131 18.42 -27.19 -18.28
N THR A 132 17.50 -26.69 -19.10
CA THR A 132 16.27 -26.00 -18.62
C THR A 132 15.32 -26.90 -17.83
N LEU A 133 15.20 -28.19 -18.17
CA LEU A 133 14.39 -29.13 -17.41
C LEU A 133 15.00 -29.42 -16.04
N ASP A 134 16.32 -29.54 -15.94
CA ASP A 134 17.02 -29.72 -14.67
C ASP A 134 16.92 -28.46 -13.79
N GLU A 135 17.05 -27.26 -14.38
CA GLU A 135 16.77 -25.98 -13.71
C GLU A 135 15.35 -25.95 -13.13
N TYR A 136 14.31 -26.20 -13.94
CA TYR A 136 12.93 -26.27 -13.45
C TYR A 136 12.74 -27.34 -12.37
N ASN A 137 13.37 -28.51 -12.49
CA ASN A 137 13.31 -29.55 -11.45
C ASN A 137 13.92 -29.08 -10.12
N THR A 138 14.99 -28.26 -10.15
CA THR A 138 15.55 -27.66 -8.94
C THR A 138 14.63 -26.59 -8.34
N GLU A 139 14.04 -25.70 -9.16
CA GLU A 139 13.06 -24.72 -8.70
C GLU A 139 11.83 -25.39 -8.06
N PHE A 140 11.31 -26.47 -8.67
CA PHE A 140 10.21 -27.26 -8.11
C PHE A 140 10.57 -27.89 -6.75
N ALA A 141 11.81 -28.35 -6.58
CA ALA A 141 12.28 -28.88 -5.29
C ALA A 141 12.38 -27.80 -4.22
N GLU A 142 12.83 -26.59 -4.56
CA GLU A 142 12.87 -25.45 -3.65
C GLU A 142 11.47 -24.97 -3.26
N ILE A 143 10.55 -24.82 -4.22
CA ILE A 143 9.14 -24.46 -3.97
C ILE A 143 8.48 -25.46 -3.02
N LYS A 144 8.73 -26.76 -3.20
CA LYS A 144 8.21 -27.80 -2.31
C LYS A 144 8.76 -27.71 -0.88
N ASN A 145 10.02 -27.28 -0.72
CA ASN A 145 10.60 -27.00 0.60
C ASN A 145 10.00 -25.74 1.24
N GLN A 146 9.75 -24.70 0.44
CA GLN A 146 9.02 -23.51 0.88
C GLN A 146 7.59 -23.85 1.32
N GLU A 147 6.88 -24.76 0.63
CA GLU A 147 5.54 -25.22 1.03
C GLU A 147 5.54 -25.87 2.42
N VAL A 148 6.54 -26.71 2.74
CA VAL A 148 6.72 -27.29 4.08
C VAL A 148 6.97 -26.18 5.12
N THR A 149 7.81 -25.20 4.78
CA THR A 149 8.09 -24.06 5.67
C THR A 149 6.83 -23.22 5.93
N ILE A 150 6.04 -22.93 4.90
CA ILE A 150 4.76 -22.22 5.00
C ILE A 150 3.76 -23.02 5.84
N LYS A 151 3.71 -24.34 5.70
CA LYS A 151 2.85 -25.20 6.52
C LYS A 151 3.22 -25.09 8.01
N ASN A 152 4.50 -25.20 8.35
CA ASN A 152 4.99 -25.07 9.72
C ASN A 152 4.71 -23.68 10.30
N LEU A 153 4.86 -22.61 9.50
CA LEU A 153 4.54 -21.25 9.92
C LEU A 153 3.03 -21.05 10.15
N LYS A 154 2.16 -21.61 9.28
CA LYS A 154 0.70 -21.58 9.46
C LYS A 154 0.26 -22.34 10.72
N GLU A 155 0.85 -23.50 10.96
CA GLU A 155 0.62 -24.28 12.19
C GLU A 155 1.07 -23.48 13.43
N LYS A 156 2.21 -22.78 13.35
CA LYS A 156 2.68 -21.93 14.45
C LYS A 156 1.82 -20.69 14.71
N ILE A 157 1.29 -20.07 13.66
CA ILE A 157 0.32 -18.98 13.78
C ILE A 157 -0.94 -19.49 14.48
N LYS A 158 -1.49 -20.63 14.04
CA LYS A 158 -2.66 -21.26 14.66
C LYS A 158 -2.46 -21.59 16.14
N GLU A 159 -1.29 -22.12 16.52
CA GLU A 159 -0.95 -22.35 17.95
C GLU A 159 -0.95 -21.05 18.77
N LEU A 160 -0.47 -19.93 18.20
CA LEU A 160 -0.43 -18.64 18.88
C LEU A 160 -1.82 -17.99 18.96
N GLU A 161 -2.64 -18.13 17.91
CA GLU A 161 -4.04 -17.71 17.89
C GLU A 161 -4.84 -18.48 18.95
N GLU A 162 -4.78 -19.81 18.97
CA GLU A 162 -5.47 -20.65 19.95
C GLU A 162 -5.02 -20.33 21.39
N LYS A 163 -3.71 -20.12 21.61
CA LYS A 163 -3.19 -19.71 22.92
C LYS A 163 -3.66 -18.32 23.34
N SER A 164 -3.78 -17.39 22.40
CA SER A 164 -4.31 -16.04 22.64
C SER A 164 -5.79 -16.09 22.99
N GLU A 165 -6.58 -16.86 22.23
CA GLU A 165 -8.01 -17.08 22.48
C GLU A 165 -8.24 -17.74 23.84
N GLN A 166 -7.47 -18.77 24.20
CA GLN A 166 -7.50 -19.38 25.54
C GLN A 166 -7.17 -18.37 26.65
N GLN A 167 -6.22 -17.45 26.44
CA GLN A 167 -5.90 -16.39 27.41
C GLN A 167 -7.00 -15.34 27.54
N VAL A 168 -7.63 -14.95 26.43
CA VAL A 168 -8.79 -14.03 26.43
C VAL A 168 -9.97 -14.68 27.13
N GLN A 169 -10.29 -15.93 26.81
CA GLN A 169 -11.39 -16.66 27.44
C GLN A 169 -11.13 -16.90 28.95
N ALA A 170 -9.89 -17.17 29.36
CA ALA A 170 -9.54 -17.27 30.78
C ALA A 170 -9.79 -15.96 31.53
N LYS A 171 -9.36 -14.82 30.98
CA LYS A 171 -9.61 -13.49 31.55
C LYS A 171 -11.10 -13.12 31.55
N LEU A 172 -11.83 -13.49 30.50
CA LEU A 172 -13.28 -13.28 30.42
C LEU A 172 -14.00 -14.04 31.54
N ASN A 173 -13.70 -15.33 31.70
CA ASN A 173 -14.27 -16.19 32.74
C ASN A 173 -13.89 -15.72 34.16
N GLU A 174 -12.71 -15.13 34.34
CA GLU A 174 -12.28 -14.51 35.61
C GLU A 174 -13.10 -13.25 35.90
N LYS A 175 -13.24 -12.34 34.93
CA LYS A 175 -14.05 -11.12 35.07
C LYS A 175 -15.54 -11.42 35.25
N GLU A 176 -16.07 -12.44 34.58
CA GLU A 176 -17.45 -12.91 34.77
C GLU A 176 -17.67 -13.37 36.23
N LYS A 177 -16.75 -14.15 36.80
CA LYS A 177 -16.81 -14.59 38.20
C LYS A 177 -16.69 -13.43 39.18
N GLU A 178 -15.80 -12.47 38.94
CA GLU A 178 -15.71 -11.25 39.76
C GLU A 178 -17.02 -10.46 39.73
N LEU A 179 -17.60 -10.27 38.54
CA LEU A 179 -18.85 -9.54 38.36
C LEU A 179 -20.03 -10.27 39.03
N GLN A 180 -20.13 -11.58 38.85
CA GLN A 180 -21.16 -12.41 39.48
C GLN A 180 -21.04 -12.39 41.00
N LYS A 181 -19.82 -12.43 41.56
CA LYS A 181 -19.60 -12.26 42.99
C LYS A 181 -20.02 -10.87 43.46
N PHE A 182 -19.62 -9.80 42.76
CA PHE A 182 -20.01 -8.43 43.11
C PHE A 182 -21.53 -8.24 43.12
N TYR A 183 -22.25 -8.83 42.15
CA TYR A 183 -23.72 -8.80 42.16
C TYR A 183 -24.32 -9.61 43.31
N SER A 184 -23.77 -10.79 43.64
CA SER A 184 -24.19 -11.59 44.80
C SER A 184 -23.98 -10.84 46.12
N ASP A 185 -22.79 -10.30 46.35
CA ASP A 185 -22.44 -9.53 47.56
C ASP A 185 -23.34 -8.28 47.69
N LYS A 186 -23.65 -7.63 46.56
CA LYS A 186 -24.57 -6.47 46.51
C LYS A 186 -26.02 -6.86 46.76
N GLU A 187 -26.46 -8.01 46.25
CA GLU A 187 -27.81 -8.54 46.51
C GLU A 187 -27.97 -8.87 48.00
N GLU A 188 -27.01 -9.58 48.60
CA GLU A 188 -27.00 -9.90 50.04
C GLU A 188 -27.02 -8.62 50.90
N HIS A 189 -26.24 -7.59 50.53
CA HIS A 189 -26.25 -6.31 51.23
C HIS A 189 -27.60 -5.58 51.10
N LEU A 190 -28.23 -5.60 49.92
CA LEU A 190 -29.56 -5.01 49.70
C LEU A 190 -30.65 -5.76 50.49
N GLN A 191 -30.63 -7.10 50.47
CA GLN A 191 -31.55 -7.93 51.25
C GLN A 191 -31.38 -7.66 52.76
N THR A 192 -30.15 -7.58 53.25
CA THR A 192 -29.85 -7.27 54.67
C THR A 192 -30.35 -5.88 55.05
N SER A 193 -30.08 -4.87 54.21
CA SER A 193 -30.54 -3.49 54.41
C SER A 193 -32.07 -3.38 54.39
N GLN A 194 -32.74 -4.09 53.47
CA GLN A 194 -34.20 -4.18 53.43
C GLN A 194 -34.77 -4.81 54.70
N LEU A 195 -34.16 -5.90 55.18
CA LEU A 195 -34.59 -6.60 56.39
C LEU A 195 -34.43 -5.70 57.64
N ASP A 196 -33.35 -4.94 57.74
CA ASP A 196 -33.15 -3.96 58.81
C ASP A 196 -34.07 -2.73 58.71
N LEU A 197 -34.43 -2.29 57.50
CA LEU A 197 -35.47 -1.29 57.26
C LEU A 197 -36.85 -1.79 57.71
N VAL A 198 -37.21 -3.03 57.39
CA VAL A 198 -38.47 -3.67 57.82
C VAL A 198 -38.50 -3.82 59.34
N LYS A 199 -37.40 -4.25 59.98
CA LYS A 199 -37.30 -4.26 61.45
C LYS A 199 -37.53 -2.87 62.03
N LYS A 200 -36.80 -1.86 61.56
CA LYS A 200 -36.94 -0.46 62.04
C LYS A 200 -38.36 0.06 61.87
N LEU A 201 -39.01 -0.24 60.74
CA LEU A 201 -40.40 0.11 60.50
C LEU A 201 -41.33 -0.51 61.55
N GLY A 202 -41.28 -1.83 61.74
CA GLY A 202 -42.08 -2.53 62.76
C GLY A 202 -41.80 -2.04 64.19
N ASP A 203 -40.56 -1.67 64.48
CA ASP A 203 -40.11 -1.04 65.73
C ASP A 203 -40.74 0.36 65.94
N THR A 204 -40.89 1.14 64.85
CA THR A 204 -41.55 2.45 64.90
C THR A 204 -43.06 2.34 64.95
N GLU A 205 -43.67 1.41 64.21
CA GLU A 205 -45.11 1.10 64.28
C GLU A 205 -45.50 0.64 65.69
N SER A 206 -44.71 -0.25 66.30
CA SER A 206 -44.91 -0.70 67.69
C SER A 206 -44.80 0.45 68.70
N ARG A 207 -43.86 1.40 68.49
CA ARG A 207 -43.77 2.62 69.30
C ARG A 207 -44.97 3.55 69.09
N CYS A 208 -45.44 3.72 67.85
CA CYS A 208 -46.62 4.52 67.53
C CYS A 208 -47.88 3.93 68.19
N LEU A 209 -48.11 2.61 68.08
CA LEU A 209 -49.20 1.91 68.77
C LEU A 209 -49.09 2.05 70.30
N SER A 210 -47.88 1.93 70.87
CA SER A 210 -47.68 2.14 72.31
C SER A 210 -47.99 3.58 72.75
N LEU A 211 -47.62 4.59 71.94
CA LEU A 211 -47.94 5.99 72.19
C LEU A 211 -49.44 6.26 72.02
N GLN A 212 -50.07 5.70 71.00
CA GLN A 212 -51.52 5.79 70.77
C GLN A 212 -52.31 5.21 71.95
N ASN A 213 -51.97 4.00 72.41
CA ASN A 213 -52.59 3.39 73.58
C ASN A 213 -52.37 4.21 74.88
N LYS A 214 -51.20 4.85 75.03
CA LYS A 214 -50.93 5.76 76.17
C LYS A 214 -51.76 7.05 76.08
N LEU A 215 -51.95 7.59 74.88
CA LEU A 215 -52.74 8.79 74.61
C LEU A 215 -54.23 8.49 74.84
N GLU A 216 -54.73 7.37 74.34
CA GLU A 216 -56.10 6.89 74.59
C GLU A 216 -56.36 6.65 76.08
N LYS A 217 -55.42 6.04 76.80
CA LYS A 217 -55.50 5.91 78.26
C LYS A 217 -55.50 7.28 78.95
N ALA A 218 -54.61 8.20 78.57
CA ALA A 218 -54.57 9.55 79.15
C ALA A 218 -55.86 10.35 78.87
N ASN A 219 -56.49 10.16 77.70
CA ASN A 219 -57.80 10.73 77.38
C ASN A 219 -58.91 10.13 78.26
N SER A 220 -58.89 8.81 78.51
CA SER A 220 -59.82 8.15 79.44
C SER A 220 -59.65 8.67 80.87
N ASP A 221 -58.40 8.71 81.37
CA ASP A 221 -58.07 9.23 82.69
C ASP A 221 -58.53 10.70 82.83
N LEU A 222 -58.36 11.52 81.78
CA LEU A 222 -58.80 12.93 81.73
C LEU A 222 -60.34 13.04 81.72
N TYR A 223 -61.03 12.16 81.00
CA TYR A 223 -62.50 12.11 80.98
C TYR A 223 -63.07 11.74 82.35
N ASP A 224 -62.50 10.74 83.03
CA ASP A 224 -62.89 10.35 84.39
C ASP A 224 -62.64 11.46 85.41
N LEU A 225 -61.50 12.17 85.28
CA LEU A 225 -61.15 13.29 86.16
C LEU A 225 -62.08 14.49 85.93
N LYS A 226 -62.47 14.75 84.67
CA LYS A 226 -63.50 15.74 84.33
C LYS A 226 -64.87 15.35 84.90
N SER A 227 -65.30 14.09 84.76
CA SER A 227 -66.56 13.60 85.35
C SER A 227 -66.60 13.82 86.87
N LYS A 228 -65.52 13.49 87.57
CA LYS A 228 -65.38 13.73 89.02
C LYS A 228 -65.36 15.21 89.38
N GLN A 229 -64.79 16.07 88.52
CA GLN A 229 -64.83 17.52 88.71
C GLN A 229 -66.26 18.05 88.53
N ASP A 230 -66.99 17.60 87.51
CA ASP A 230 -68.39 17.98 87.27
C ASP A 230 -69.30 17.46 88.41
N GLU A 231 -69.08 16.25 88.91
CA GLU A 231 -69.73 15.72 90.13
C GLU A 231 -69.43 16.57 91.38
N MET A 232 -68.15 16.95 91.59
CA MET A 232 -67.76 17.81 92.73
C MET A 232 -68.39 19.21 92.63
N LEU A 233 -68.43 19.79 91.43
CA LEU A 233 -69.07 21.09 91.19
C LEU A 233 -70.58 21.02 91.45
N ASN A 234 -71.25 19.95 91.00
CA ASN A 234 -72.67 19.72 91.30
C ASN A 234 -72.90 19.53 92.82
N ALA A 235 -72.08 18.74 93.49
CA ALA A 235 -72.17 18.55 94.95
C ALA A 235 -71.94 19.87 95.71
N LYS A 236 -70.96 20.69 95.28
CA LYS A 236 -70.71 22.01 95.86
C LYS A 236 -71.83 23.01 95.57
N SER A 237 -72.46 22.93 94.39
CA SER A 237 -73.65 23.73 94.07
C SER A 237 -74.83 23.38 94.99
N LEU A 238 -75.05 22.09 95.25
CA LEU A 238 -76.08 21.63 96.19
C LEU A 238 -75.75 22.02 97.65
N GLU A 239 -74.49 21.96 98.06
CA GLU A 239 -74.03 22.43 99.37
C GLU A 239 -74.27 23.95 99.54
N ILE A 240 -73.98 24.75 98.51
CA ILE A 240 -74.28 26.19 98.48
C ILE A 240 -75.80 26.43 98.56
N GLU A 241 -76.61 25.65 97.85
CA GLU A 241 -78.08 25.76 97.90
C GLU A 241 -78.64 25.43 99.29
N ILE A 242 -78.13 24.38 99.95
CA ILE A 242 -78.50 24.05 101.34
C ILE A 242 -78.06 25.15 102.31
N LEU A 243 -76.83 25.67 102.17
CA LEU A 243 -76.34 26.76 103.01
C LEU A 243 -77.14 28.05 102.80
N MET A 244 -77.59 28.34 101.58
CA MET A 244 -78.53 29.44 101.32
C MET A 244 -79.87 29.22 102.05
N GLN A 245 -80.46 28.02 101.95
CA GLN A 245 -81.71 27.69 102.64
C GLN A 245 -81.58 27.78 104.18
N ASP A 246 -80.44 27.39 104.74
CA ASP A 246 -80.19 27.52 106.18
C ASP A 246 -79.86 28.96 106.60
N ILE A 247 -79.23 29.77 105.74
CA ILE A 247 -79.10 31.22 105.94
C ILE A 247 -80.48 31.88 105.96
N ASP A 248 -81.38 31.54 105.04
CA ASP A 248 -82.74 32.08 105.01
C ASP A 248 -83.51 31.71 106.29
N ARG A 249 -83.44 30.44 106.73
CA ARG A 249 -84.00 30.00 108.02
C ARG A 249 -83.39 30.69 109.23
N LEU A 250 -82.09 30.97 109.20
CA LEU A 250 -81.42 31.71 110.27
C LEU A 250 -81.81 33.19 110.26
N ASN A 251 -81.98 33.81 109.10
CA ASN A 251 -82.51 35.17 108.97
C ASN A 251 -83.94 35.25 109.52
N ASP A 252 -84.82 34.29 109.19
CA ASP A 252 -86.16 34.19 109.79
C ASP A 252 -86.10 34.04 111.32
N ARG A 253 -85.18 33.22 111.84
CA ARG A 253 -84.99 33.06 113.29
C ARG A 253 -84.42 34.31 113.96
N VAL A 254 -83.49 35.02 113.32
CA VAL A 254 -82.92 36.27 113.82
C VAL A 254 -83.98 37.36 113.82
N ALA A 255 -84.76 37.53 112.75
CA ALA A 255 -85.87 38.49 112.71
C ALA A 255 -86.94 38.22 113.79
N ASN A 256 -87.17 36.95 114.14
CA ASN A 256 -88.04 36.59 115.27
C ASN A 256 -87.36 36.81 116.64
N ALA A 257 -86.05 36.58 116.76
CA ALA A 257 -85.30 36.82 117.98
C ALA A 257 -85.10 38.32 118.26
N GLU A 258 -84.90 39.16 117.25
CA GLU A 258 -84.80 40.63 117.37
C GLU A 258 -86.10 41.22 117.92
N ARG A 259 -87.26 40.74 117.43
CA ARG A 259 -88.58 41.11 118.00
C ARG A 259 -88.75 40.74 119.47
N LEU A 260 -88.15 39.62 119.91
CA LEU A 260 -88.14 39.21 121.32
C LEU A 260 -87.09 39.99 122.13
N ASN A 261 -85.96 40.36 121.52
CA ASN A 261 -84.89 41.09 122.18
C ASN A 261 -85.25 42.59 122.35
N GLU A 262 -86.07 43.17 121.45
CA GLU A 262 -86.73 44.46 121.69
C GLU A 262 -87.67 44.41 122.91
N GLN A 263 -88.36 43.29 123.14
CA GLN A 263 -89.21 43.10 124.32
C GLN A 263 -88.35 42.99 125.60
N TYR A 264 -87.28 42.18 125.58
CA TYR A 264 -86.39 42.05 126.74
C TYR A 264 -85.50 43.28 127.01
N ALA A 265 -85.22 44.11 126.00
CA ALA A 265 -84.47 45.37 126.17
C ALA A 265 -85.22 46.40 127.06
N ILE A 266 -86.54 46.27 127.19
CA ILE A 266 -87.35 47.10 128.11
C ILE A 266 -87.19 46.60 129.56
N GLU A 267 -87.02 45.29 129.77
CA GLU A 267 -86.96 44.67 131.09
C GLU A 267 -85.54 44.65 131.69
N LEU A 268 -84.49 44.63 130.85
CA LEU A 268 -83.08 44.55 131.28
C LEU A 268 -82.42 45.90 131.65
N SER A 269 -83.21 46.95 131.97
CA SER A 269 -82.69 48.23 132.49
C SER A 269 -82.62 48.30 134.03
N LYS A 270 -82.83 47.17 134.72
CA LYS A 270 -82.75 47.05 136.18
C LYS A 270 -81.72 46.01 136.63
N GLU A 271 -80.90 46.42 137.59
CA GLU A 271 -79.94 45.67 138.39
C GLU A 271 -78.59 45.25 137.74
N LYS A 272 -77.62 44.93 138.62
CA LYS A 272 -76.24 45.43 138.53
C LYS A 272 -75.20 44.39 138.97
N SER A 273 -74.04 44.39 138.29
CA SER A 273 -72.65 44.23 138.82
C SER A 273 -72.12 42.93 139.47
N HIS A 274 -70.80 42.71 139.21
CA HIS A 274 -69.75 42.12 140.10
C HIS A 274 -69.70 40.57 140.30
N ASP A 275 -68.56 39.88 140.55
CA ASP A 275 -67.10 40.18 140.35
C ASP A 275 -66.24 38.85 140.22
N PRO A 276 -65.10 38.53 140.91
CA PRO A 276 -63.74 38.36 140.33
C PRO A 276 -63.01 37.00 140.68
N VAL A 277 -61.66 36.95 140.81
CA VAL A 277 -60.79 35.90 141.50
C VAL A 277 -60.45 34.60 140.70
N GLN A 278 -59.24 33.96 140.64
CA GLN A 278 -57.82 34.26 141.05
C GLN A 278 -56.74 33.32 140.36
N GLU A 279 -55.51 33.83 140.16
CA GLU A 279 -54.16 33.25 140.48
C GLU A 279 -53.49 31.93 139.95
N LYS A 280 -52.13 32.01 139.98
CA LYS A 280 -51.05 30.98 140.12
C LYS A 280 -50.73 30.06 138.90
N GLN A 281 -49.52 29.98 138.32
CA GLN A 281 -48.08 30.10 138.73
C GLN A 281 -47.37 28.74 138.98
N PHE A 282 -46.13 28.64 138.48
CA PHE A 282 -45.00 27.75 138.85
C PHE A 282 -44.63 26.53 137.96
N SER A 283 -43.48 26.60 137.27
CA SER A 283 -42.45 25.53 137.11
C SER A 283 -41.36 25.91 136.08
N LEU A 284 -40.30 26.61 136.50
CA LEU A 284 -39.25 27.15 135.62
C LEU A 284 -37.96 26.28 135.54
N THR A 285 -38.03 24.99 135.87
CA THR A 285 -36.83 24.12 136.02
C THR A 285 -36.78 22.92 135.08
N ASN A 286 -37.88 22.51 134.44
CA ASN A 286 -37.86 21.46 133.40
C ASN A 286 -37.44 21.98 132.01
N PHE A 287 -37.33 23.30 131.83
CA PHE A 287 -37.15 23.90 130.50
C PHE A 287 -35.70 23.81 129.98
N GLN A 288 -34.69 23.76 130.84
CA GLN A 288 -33.27 23.82 130.42
C GLN A 288 -32.69 22.47 129.99
N THR A 289 -33.04 21.37 130.67
CA THR A 289 -32.71 20.02 130.20
C THR A 289 -33.48 19.65 128.94
N SER A 290 -34.78 19.97 128.90
CA SER A 290 -35.60 19.80 127.70
C SER A 290 -35.09 20.63 126.52
N ALA A 291 -34.64 21.87 126.73
CA ALA A 291 -34.05 22.69 125.67
C ALA A 291 -32.76 22.08 125.10
N LEU A 292 -31.88 21.54 125.93
CA LEU A 292 -30.63 20.91 125.47
C LEU A 292 -30.87 19.57 124.78
N GLU A 293 -31.82 18.74 125.25
CA GLU A 293 -32.22 17.52 124.52
C GLU A 293 -32.86 17.86 123.17
N VAL A 294 -33.69 18.91 123.11
CA VAL A 294 -34.27 19.41 121.85
C VAL A 294 -33.20 19.98 120.91
N GLU A 295 -32.19 20.67 121.42
CA GLU A 295 -31.07 21.18 120.61
C GLU A 295 -30.18 20.04 120.08
N LEU A 296 -29.88 19.03 120.91
CA LEU A 296 -29.11 17.85 120.49
C LEU A 296 -29.89 17.03 119.44
N ALA A 297 -31.19 16.80 119.65
CA ALA A 297 -32.06 16.16 118.67
C ALA A 297 -32.20 16.99 117.38
N ALA A 298 -32.21 18.33 117.46
CA ALA A 298 -32.17 19.20 116.30
C ALA A 298 -30.84 19.09 115.53
N LYS A 299 -29.71 18.96 116.23
CA LYS A 299 -28.39 18.76 115.62
C LYS A 299 -28.22 17.36 115.03
N GLU A 300 -28.72 16.31 115.65
CA GLU A 300 -28.74 14.96 115.07
C GLU A 300 -29.64 14.90 113.82
N LYS A 301 -30.77 15.60 113.83
CA LYS A 301 -31.64 15.77 112.65
C LYS A 301 -30.96 16.57 111.54
N GLU A 302 -30.24 17.65 111.87
CA GLU A 302 -29.44 18.44 110.93
C GLU A 302 -28.31 17.61 110.31
N ILE A 303 -27.58 16.84 111.12
CA ILE A 303 -26.54 15.91 110.66
C ILE A 303 -27.13 14.84 109.74
N SER A 304 -28.27 14.24 110.11
CA SER A 304 -28.98 13.25 109.28
C SER A 304 -29.39 13.85 107.93
N GLN A 305 -29.93 15.08 107.94
CA GLN A 305 -30.31 15.79 106.73
C GLN A 305 -29.09 16.16 105.85
N LEU A 306 -27.98 16.57 106.44
CA LEU A 306 -26.73 16.82 105.73
C LEU A 306 -26.13 15.54 105.13
N VAL A 307 -26.21 14.41 105.83
CA VAL A 307 -25.79 13.10 105.29
C VAL A 307 -26.68 12.69 104.11
N ASP A 308 -28.00 12.81 104.23
CA ASP A 308 -28.95 12.57 103.13
C ASP A 308 -28.67 13.47 101.93
N ASP A 309 -28.38 14.74 102.15
CA ASP A 309 -28.09 15.70 101.07
C ASP A 309 -26.71 15.47 100.44
N ILE A 310 -25.70 15.05 101.21
CA ILE A 310 -24.42 14.56 100.68
C ILE A 310 -24.65 13.31 99.82
N GLN A 311 -25.46 12.33 100.27
CA GLN A 311 -25.79 11.14 99.48
C GLN A 311 -26.54 11.50 98.18
N LYS A 312 -27.52 12.41 98.24
CA LYS A 312 -28.24 12.91 97.05
C LYS A 312 -27.28 13.62 96.08
N LEU A 313 -26.36 14.44 96.59
CA LEU A 313 -25.35 15.13 95.78
C LEU A 313 -24.33 14.16 95.17
N GLN A 314 -23.90 13.13 95.90
CA GLN A 314 -23.05 12.05 95.37
C GLN A 314 -23.77 11.26 94.28
N LEU A 315 -25.03 10.88 94.49
CA LEU A 315 -25.85 10.20 93.48
C LEU A 315 -26.08 11.09 92.24
N LYS A 316 -26.31 12.39 92.42
CA LYS A 316 -26.45 13.36 91.31
C LYS A 316 -25.12 13.50 90.55
N SER A 317 -24.00 13.66 91.26
CA SER A 317 -22.67 13.75 90.68
C SER A 317 -22.31 12.49 89.88
N ASN A 318 -22.55 11.30 90.44
CA ASN A 318 -22.31 10.03 89.76
C ASN A 318 -23.20 9.86 88.52
N LYS A 319 -24.49 10.23 88.58
CA LYS A 319 -25.39 10.22 87.40
C LYS A 319 -24.92 11.19 86.31
N THR A 320 -24.51 12.40 86.68
CA THR A 320 -23.97 13.40 85.74
C THR A 320 -22.64 12.94 85.14
N ARG A 321 -21.76 12.34 85.94
CA ARG A 321 -20.51 11.74 85.47
C ARG A 321 -20.78 10.60 84.48
N GLN A 322 -21.64 9.64 84.82
CA GLN A 322 -22.02 8.54 83.92
C GLN A 322 -22.67 9.05 82.63
N PHE A 323 -23.49 10.11 82.70
CA PHE A 323 -24.06 10.75 81.52
C PHE A 323 -22.97 11.31 80.60
N TYR A 324 -21.98 12.02 81.13
CA TYR A 324 -20.88 12.56 80.33
C TYR A 324 -19.88 11.48 79.87
N GLU A 325 -19.62 10.43 80.66
CA GLU A 325 -18.82 9.26 80.22
C GLU A 325 -19.51 8.54 79.04
N ASN A 326 -20.83 8.32 79.12
CA ASN A 326 -21.61 7.73 78.03
C ASN A 326 -21.65 8.66 76.80
N GLN A 327 -21.85 9.96 76.98
CA GLN A 327 -21.85 10.94 75.89
C GLN A 327 -20.47 11.02 75.21
N ARG A 328 -19.40 10.97 75.99
CA ARG A 328 -18.02 10.93 75.50
C ARG A 328 -17.76 9.66 74.69
N SER A 329 -18.12 8.49 75.21
CA SER A 329 -18.01 7.22 74.50
C SER A 329 -18.77 7.22 73.16
N GLN A 330 -20.01 7.75 73.14
CA GLN A 330 -20.78 7.91 71.90
C GLN A 330 -20.16 8.90 70.90
N LEU A 331 -19.43 9.92 71.37
CA LEU A 331 -18.72 10.87 70.50
C LEU A 331 -17.41 10.26 69.97
N GLU A 332 -16.68 9.52 70.80
CA GLU A 332 -15.48 8.77 70.41
C GLU A 332 -15.83 7.67 69.38
N GLU A 333 -16.93 6.92 69.58
CA GLU A 333 -17.46 5.95 68.61
C GLU A 333 -17.86 6.63 67.28
N LYS A 334 -18.53 7.79 67.34
CA LYS A 334 -18.87 8.56 66.14
C LYS A 334 -17.64 9.09 65.40
N LEU A 335 -16.60 9.48 66.14
CA LEU A 335 -15.33 9.94 65.56
C LEU A 335 -14.66 8.78 64.81
N VAL A 336 -14.45 7.64 65.47
CA VAL A 336 -13.85 6.44 64.85
C VAL A 336 -14.64 5.96 63.63
N ASN A 337 -15.97 5.97 63.69
CA ASN A 337 -16.81 5.65 62.52
C ASN A 337 -16.65 6.67 61.39
N LYS A 338 -16.46 7.97 61.71
CA LYS A 338 -16.21 9.01 60.71
C LYS A 338 -14.83 8.88 60.08
N ASP A 339 -13.80 8.66 60.87
CA ASP A 339 -12.43 8.44 60.41
C ASP A 339 -12.38 7.22 59.49
N ARG A 340 -13.02 6.11 59.87
CA ARG A 340 -13.15 4.92 59.00
C ARG A 340 -13.88 5.21 57.69
N THR A 341 -14.94 6.04 57.71
CA THR A 341 -15.60 6.45 56.45
C THR A 341 -14.75 7.39 55.61
N LEU A 342 -13.89 8.20 56.22
CA LEU A 342 -12.93 9.04 55.50
C LEU A 342 -11.85 8.17 54.85
N GLU A 343 -11.24 7.23 55.57
CA GLU A 343 -10.29 6.26 55.01
C GLU A 343 -10.88 5.47 53.84
N GLN A 344 -12.15 5.04 53.94
CA GLN A 344 -12.86 4.38 52.85
C GLN A 344 -13.07 5.29 51.64
N MET A 345 -13.49 6.55 51.86
CA MET A 345 -13.70 7.52 50.79
C MET A 345 -12.38 7.94 50.13
N GLU A 346 -11.31 8.10 50.89
CA GLU A 346 -9.95 8.37 50.39
C GLU A 346 -9.42 7.19 49.57
N PHE A 347 -9.63 5.96 50.03
CA PHE A 347 -9.28 4.75 49.28
C PHE A 347 -10.09 4.61 47.97
N GLU A 348 -11.39 4.89 48.00
CA GLU A 348 -12.23 4.94 46.79
C GLU A 348 -11.81 6.05 45.83
N LEU A 349 -11.34 7.19 46.33
CA LEU A 349 -10.90 8.32 45.51
C LEU A 349 -9.51 8.05 44.90
N ALA A 350 -8.62 7.39 45.65
CA ALA A 350 -7.34 6.88 45.15
C ALA A 350 -7.53 5.80 44.07
N GLN A 351 -8.49 4.87 44.24
CA GLN A 351 -8.84 3.89 43.20
C GLN A 351 -9.37 4.54 41.91
N LYS A 352 -9.93 5.75 41.99
CA LYS A 352 -10.51 6.49 40.85
C LYS A 352 -9.57 7.59 40.34
N GLN A 353 -8.30 7.60 40.76
CA GLN A 353 -7.32 8.61 40.35
C GLN A 353 -6.99 8.55 38.85
N ASP A 354 -7.15 7.37 38.25
CA ASP A 354 -7.03 7.11 36.81
C ASP A 354 -8.24 7.58 35.99
N TYR A 355 -9.35 7.99 36.61
CA TYR A 355 -10.59 8.34 35.91
C TYR A 355 -10.39 9.44 34.87
N ASP A 356 -9.57 10.46 35.15
CA ASP A 356 -9.26 11.52 34.18
C ASP A 356 -8.30 11.09 33.07
N GLU A 357 -7.56 9.99 33.26
CA GLU A 357 -6.71 9.38 32.22
C GLU A 357 -7.58 8.46 31.34
N ILE A 358 -8.33 7.53 31.93
CA ILE A 358 -9.34 6.71 31.25
C ILE A 358 -10.33 7.58 30.47
N LYS A 359 -10.78 8.71 31.03
CA LYS A 359 -11.68 9.64 30.33
C LYS A 359 -11.01 10.33 29.14
N LYS A 360 -9.70 10.62 29.20
CA LYS A 360 -8.94 11.12 28.04
C LYS A 360 -8.75 10.03 27.01
N GLU A 361 -8.34 8.82 27.41
CA GLU A 361 -8.20 7.67 26.53
C GLU A 361 -9.52 7.33 25.83
N LEU A 362 -10.63 7.30 26.55
CA LEU A 362 -11.96 7.03 26.01
C LEU A 362 -12.45 8.19 25.14
N MET A 363 -12.10 9.44 25.45
CA MET A 363 -12.37 10.59 24.57
C MET A 363 -11.48 10.58 23.31
N ILE A 364 -10.25 10.07 23.39
CA ILE A 364 -9.34 9.85 22.27
C ILE A 364 -9.87 8.70 21.40
N LEU A 365 -10.22 7.55 21.99
CA LEU A 365 -10.86 6.42 21.30
C LEU A 365 -12.17 6.84 20.62
N LYS A 366 -13.05 7.57 21.33
CA LYS A 366 -14.28 8.14 20.74
C LYS A 366 -13.95 9.14 19.63
N SER A 367 -12.86 9.90 19.72
CA SER A 367 -12.45 10.79 18.63
C SER A 367 -11.83 10.04 17.45
N ILE A 368 -11.10 8.94 17.66
CA ILE A 368 -10.58 8.10 16.58
C ILE A 368 -11.77 7.40 15.90
N GLU A 369 -12.48 6.53 16.62
CA GLU A 369 -13.54 5.65 16.11
C GLU A 369 -14.73 6.39 15.45
N PHE A 370 -14.96 7.67 15.80
CA PHE A 370 -16.04 8.50 15.25
C PHE A 370 -15.61 9.78 14.53
N SER A 371 -14.31 10.11 14.43
CA SER A 371 -13.85 11.21 13.55
C SER A 371 -13.11 10.72 12.30
N GLU A 372 -12.62 9.48 12.28
CA GLU A 372 -11.93 8.89 11.11
C GLU A 372 -12.81 8.97 9.84
N ASP A 373 -14.13 8.79 9.99
CA ASP A 373 -15.13 8.85 8.91
C ASP A 373 -15.48 10.28 8.47
N ILE A 374 -15.19 11.32 9.26
CA ILE A 374 -15.56 12.72 8.94
C ILE A 374 -14.52 13.37 8.00
N TYR A 375 -13.26 12.91 8.04
CA TYR A 375 -12.18 13.53 7.27
C TYR A 375 -12.18 13.22 5.77
N GLN A 376 -13.03 12.29 5.28
CA GLN A 376 -13.10 11.98 3.84
C GLN A 376 -14.16 12.80 3.06
N GLU A 377 -15.25 13.24 3.70
CA GLU A 377 -16.40 13.84 2.96
C GLU A 377 -16.57 15.36 3.16
N SER A 378 -15.78 16.02 4.00
CA SER A 378 -15.84 17.48 4.19
C SER A 378 -14.49 18.13 4.51
N GLY A 379 -13.81 18.60 3.47
CA GLY A 379 -12.56 19.36 3.59
C GLY A 379 -12.76 20.77 4.18
N LEU A 380 -13.03 20.87 5.49
CA LEU A 380 -13.13 22.14 6.21
C LEU A 380 -12.91 21.99 7.73
N GLY A 381 -11.69 22.30 8.19
CA GLY A 381 -11.45 22.80 9.56
C GLY A 381 -11.03 21.78 10.61
N ALA A 382 -10.29 22.28 11.61
CA ALA A 382 -9.88 21.57 12.81
C ALA A 382 -11.10 21.18 13.68
N PRO A 383 -10.98 20.18 14.58
CA PRO A 383 -12.07 19.79 15.48
C PRO A 383 -12.50 20.96 16.36
N SER A 384 -13.66 21.53 16.04
CA SER A 384 -14.34 22.49 16.91
C SER A 384 -14.87 21.74 18.14
N GLU A 385 -14.70 22.32 19.33
CA GLU A 385 -15.01 21.69 20.64
C GLU A 385 -16.48 21.22 20.78
N GLN A 386 -17.36 21.61 19.86
CA GLN A 386 -18.74 21.18 19.72
C GLN A 386 -18.92 19.65 19.52
N HIS A 387 -17.93 18.93 18.95
CA HIS A 387 -18.04 17.47 18.80
C HIS A 387 -18.00 16.71 20.14
N SER A 388 -17.56 17.35 21.23
CA SER A 388 -17.63 16.77 22.58
C SER A 388 -19.06 16.61 23.10
N GLN A 389 -20.06 17.25 22.48
CA GLN A 389 -21.47 17.24 22.94
C GLN A 389 -22.41 16.31 22.17
N LYS A 390 -21.99 15.71 21.04
CA LYS A 390 -22.81 14.69 20.35
C LYS A 390 -22.90 13.41 21.20
N SER A 391 -24.13 12.95 21.47
CA SER A 391 -24.35 11.67 22.15
C SER A 391 -23.82 10.51 21.32
N LEU A 392 -23.46 9.41 21.97
CA LEU A 392 -22.93 8.21 21.30
C LEU A 392 -23.93 7.68 20.27
N GLU A 393 -25.23 7.75 20.58
CA GLU A 393 -26.33 7.37 19.69
C GLU A 393 -26.36 8.18 18.39
N VAL A 394 -26.14 9.50 18.44
CA VAL A 394 -26.09 10.35 17.23
C VAL A 394 -24.91 9.98 16.35
N LEU A 395 -23.73 9.72 16.94
CA LEU A 395 -22.53 9.34 16.20
C LEU A 395 -22.65 7.92 15.60
N LEU A 396 -23.25 6.98 16.32
CA LEU A 396 -23.56 5.64 15.82
C LEU A 396 -24.58 5.68 14.67
N LEU A 397 -25.62 6.52 14.76
CA LEU A 397 -26.58 6.71 13.67
C LEU A 397 -25.93 7.36 12.44
N GLU A 398 -25.05 8.35 12.63
CA GLU A 398 -24.31 9.03 11.56
C GLU A 398 -23.37 8.03 10.84
N LYS A 399 -22.63 7.20 11.60
CA LYS A 399 -21.79 6.11 11.08
C LYS A 399 -22.59 4.99 10.40
N ASN A 400 -23.70 4.56 10.98
CA ASN A 400 -24.57 3.54 10.38
C ASN A 400 -25.14 4.00 9.03
N ARG A 401 -25.58 5.27 8.94
CA ARG A 401 -26.03 5.88 7.69
C ARG A 401 -24.90 6.00 6.66
N HIS A 402 -23.68 6.34 7.09
CA HIS A 402 -22.52 6.39 6.20
C HIS A 402 -22.16 5.00 5.64
N LEU A 403 -22.03 3.98 6.51
CA LEU A 403 -21.81 2.59 6.10
C LEU A 403 -22.93 2.06 5.19
N GLN A 404 -24.18 2.48 5.41
CA GLN A 404 -25.30 2.13 4.52
C GLN A 404 -25.18 2.80 3.14
N ASN A 405 -24.70 4.05 3.08
CA ASN A 405 -24.38 4.74 1.82
C ASN A 405 -23.21 4.05 1.10
N GLU A 406 -22.10 3.76 1.79
CA GLU A 406 -20.96 3.05 1.21
C GLU A 406 -21.34 1.68 0.67
N ASN A 407 -22.09 0.88 1.45
CA ASN A 407 -22.59 -0.43 1.03
C ASN A 407 -23.48 -0.30 -0.23
N THR A 408 -24.26 0.78 -0.34
CA THR A 408 -25.02 1.11 -1.55
C THR A 408 -24.11 1.49 -2.73
N GLN A 409 -23.04 2.27 -2.50
CA GLN A 409 -22.03 2.57 -3.53
C GLN A 409 -21.28 1.31 -3.99
N PHE A 410 -20.89 0.42 -3.07
CA PHE A 410 -20.23 -0.84 -3.40
C PHE A 410 -21.16 -1.77 -4.19
N LYS A 411 -22.45 -1.86 -3.84
CA LYS A 411 -23.44 -2.58 -4.66
C LYS A 411 -23.60 -2.00 -6.06
N ASN A 412 -23.60 -0.68 -6.19
CA ASN A 412 -23.66 -0.02 -7.50
C ASN A 412 -22.38 -0.28 -8.32
N ARG A 413 -21.19 -0.24 -7.70
CA ARG A 413 -19.92 -0.61 -8.35
C ARG A 413 -19.86 -2.09 -8.73
N LEU A 414 -20.39 -2.98 -7.88
CA LEU A 414 -20.51 -4.41 -8.17
C LEU A 414 -21.36 -4.62 -9.41
N GLY A 415 -22.58 -4.07 -9.46
CA GLY A 415 -23.47 -4.18 -10.63
C GLY A 415 -22.88 -3.57 -11.91
N GLN A 416 -22.11 -2.48 -11.80
CA GLN A 416 -21.36 -1.91 -12.94
C GLN A 416 -20.24 -2.85 -13.42
N LEU A 417 -19.53 -3.51 -12.51
CA LEU A 417 -18.49 -4.48 -12.85
C LEU A 417 -19.09 -5.78 -13.42
N GLU A 418 -20.18 -6.29 -12.85
CA GLU A 418 -20.94 -7.43 -13.36
C GLU A 418 -21.44 -7.15 -14.78
N SER A 419 -22.11 -6.02 -15.01
CA SER A 419 -22.56 -5.61 -16.34
C SER A 419 -21.40 -5.46 -17.33
N LYS A 420 -20.24 -4.96 -16.90
CA LYS A 420 -19.03 -4.88 -17.74
C LYS A 420 -18.44 -6.27 -18.05
N CYS A 421 -18.48 -7.21 -17.09
CA CYS A 421 -18.05 -8.59 -17.31
C CYS A 421 -19.00 -9.32 -18.26
N GLU A 422 -20.32 -9.12 -18.14
CA GLU A 422 -21.31 -9.62 -19.10
C GLU A 422 -21.04 -9.07 -20.50
N GLN A 423 -20.85 -7.76 -20.64
CA GLN A 423 -20.55 -7.11 -21.92
C GLN A 423 -19.25 -7.64 -22.55
N LEU A 424 -18.16 -7.74 -21.77
CA LEU A 424 -16.90 -8.32 -22.25
C LEU A 424 -17.06 -9.80 -22.63
N THR A 425 -17.95 -10.54 -21.98
CA THR A 425 -18.26 -11.93 -22.33
C THR A 425 -19.03 -12.00 -23.66
N THR A 426 -20.03 -11.14 -23.88
CA THR A 426 -20.75 -11.07 -25.16
C THR A 426 -19.84 -10.63 -26.31
N ASP A 427 -18.95 -9.66 -26.07
CA ASP A 427 -18.00 -9.19 -27.07
C ASP A 427 -16.98 -10.29 -27.43
N ASN A 428 -16.49 -11.06 -26.46
CA ASN A 428 -15.63 -12.22 -26.72
C ASN A 428 -16.36 -13.33 -27.50
N LEU A 429 -17.64 -13.58 -27.23
CA LEU A 429 -18.43 -14.53 -28.00
C LEU A 429 -18.62 -14.07 -29.45
N ALA A 430 -18.92 -12.79 -29.67
CA ALA A 430 -19.07 -12.20 -31.01
C ALA A 430 -17.74 -12.17 -31.80
N LEU A 431 -16.62 -11.86 -31.13
CA LEU A 431 -15.29 -11.93 -31.75
C LEU A 431 -14.91 -13.38 -32.11
N ASN A 432 -15.26 -14.36 -31.27
CA ASN A 432 -15.03 -15.77 -31.57
C ASN A 432 -15.88 -16.28 -32.75
N SER A 433 -17.17 -15.89 -32.84
CA SER A 433 -17.99 -16.25 -34.01
C SER A 433 -17.46 -15.60 -35.29
N ALA A 434 -17.09 -14.32 -35.26
CA ALA A 434 -16.47 -13.65 -36.40
C ALA A 434 -15.13 -14.29 -36.83
N ASN A 435 -14.33 -14.77 -35.87
CA ASN A 435 -13.06 -15.48 -36.14
C ASN A 435 -13.32 -16.86 -36.79
N LEU A 436 -14.35 -17.59 -36.35
CA LEU A 436 -14.79 -18.84 -36.97
C LEU A 436 -15.32 -18.63 -38.39
N GLU A 437 -16.14 -17.60 -38.60
CA GLU A 437 -16.60 -17.20 -39.94
C GLU A 437 -15.41 -16.86 -40.85
N GLN A 438 -14.47 -16.04 -40.37
CA GLN A 438 -13.27 -15.67 -41.12
C GLN A 438 -12.41 -16.89 -41.48
N LYS A 439 -12.21 -17.83 -40.54
CA LYS A 439 -11.53 -19.11 -40.82
C LYS A 439 -12.28 -19.94 -41.86
N SER A 440 -13.60 -20.00 -41.80
CA SER A 440 -14.41 -20.73 -42.79
C SER A 440 -14.29 -20.11 -44.18
N LEU A 441 -14.25 -18.78 -44.27
CA LEU A 441 -14.07 -18.03 -45.51
C LEU A 441 -12.65 -18.21 -46.08
N ILE A 442 -11.61 -18.22 -45.24
CA ILE A 442 -10.23 -18.53 -45.67
C ILE A 442 -10.18 -19.95 -46.28
N VAL A 443 -10.75 -20.96 -45.62
CA VAL A 443 -10.81 -22.34 -46.15
C VAL A 443 -11.63 -22.45 -47.45
N GLN A 444 -12.64 -21.59 -47.66
CA GLN A 444 -13.35 -21.49 -48.93
C GLN A 444 -12.46 -20.86 -50.01
N LEU A 445 -11.81 -19.73 -49.72
CA LEU A 445 -10.89 -19.05 -50.62
C LEU A 445 -9.69 -19.93 -51.01
N GLU A 446 -9.10 -20.66 -50.07
CA GLU A 446 -8.04 -21.64 -50.33
C GLU A 446 -8.53 -22.76 -51.25
N ARG A 447 -9.74 -23.29 -51.03
CA ARG A 447 -10.34 -24.30 -51.90
C ARG A 447 -10.63 -23.77 -53.31
N ASP A 448 -11.06 -22.52 -53.43
CA ASP A 448 -11.36 -21.91 -54.74
C ASP A 448 -10.10 -21.44 -55.47
N LEU A 449 -9.05 -21.03 -54.75
CA LEU A 449 -7.70 -20.84 -55.30
C LEU A 449 -7.10 -22.17 -55.77
N LEU A 450 -7.29 -23.28 -55.03
CA LEU A 450 -6.87 -24.61 -55.48
C LEU A 450 -7.60 -25.05 -56.75
N LYS A 451 -8.92 -24.81 -56.86
CA LYS A 451 -9.66 -25.05 -58.12
C LYS A 451 -9.16 -24.19 -59.27
N LEU A 452 -8.81 -22.92 -59.01
CA LEU A 452 -8.24 -22.02 -60.02
C LEU A 452 -6.84 -22.47 -60.45
N ALA A 453 -6.00 -22.93 -59.51
CA ALA A 453 -4.69 -23.50 -59.80
C ALA A 453 -4.81 -24.78 -60.66
N GLN A 454 -5.69 -25.71 -60.28
CA GLN A 454 -5.97 -26.92 -61.07
C GLN A 454 -6.54 -26.60 -62.46
N ASN A 455 -7.42 -25.61 -62.58
CA ASN A 455 -7.93 -25.16 -63.88
C ASN A 455 -6.87 -24.44 -64.74
N ASN A 456 -5.84 -23.86 -64.13
CA ASN A 456 -4.68 -23.32 -64.84
C ASN A 456 -3.69 -24.43 -65.23
N GLU A 457 -3.44 -25.43 -64.39
CA GLU A 457 -2.62 -26.60 -64.76
C GLU A 457 -3.26 -27.39 -65.91
N ASN A 458 -4.58 -27.64 -65.86
CA ASN A 458 -5.35 -28.23 -66.96
C ASN A 458 -5.35 -27.39 -68.26
N LYS A 459 -4.95 -26.10 -68.19
CA LYS A 459 -4.73 -25.25 -69.38
C LYS A 459 -3.28 -25.28 -69.85
N ASN A 460 -2.32 -25.27 -68.92
CA ASN A 460 -0.90 -25.35 -69.23
C ASN A 460 -0.54 -26.67 -69.94
N GLU A 461 -1.29 -27.75 -69.69
CA GLU A 461 -1.13 -29.03 -70.41
C GLU A 461 -1.75 -28.99 -71.83
N PHE A 462 -2.70 -28.09 -72.11
CA PHE A 462 -3.29 -27.89 -73.45
C PHE A 462 -2.55 -26.83 -74.30
N GLU A 463 -1.78 -25.93 -73.66
CA GLU A 463 -1.09 -24.81 -74.33
C GLU A 463 0.36 -25.15 -74.78
N SER A 464 0.79 -26.40 -74.59
CA SER A 464 2.14 -26.87 -74.93
C SER A 464 2.28 -27.42 -76.37
N GLU A 465 1.16 -27.76 -77.04
CA GLU A 465 1.18 -28.46 -78.34
C GLU A 465 1.00 -27.56 -79.60
N LEU A 466 0.79 -26.25 -79.43
CA LEU A 466 0.44 -25.32 -80.52
C LEU A 466 1.35 -24.08 -80.60
N LYS A 467 2.67 -24.29 -80.69
CA LYS A 467 3.65 -23.26 -81.11
C LYS A 467 4.59 -23.74 -82.21
N ASN A 468 4.00 -24.06 -83.36
CA ASN A 468 4.68 -24.10 -84.66
C ASN A 468 3.65 -23.90 -85.78
N GLU A 469 3.38 -22.64 -86.15
CA GLU A 469 3.45 -22.20 -87.56
C GLU A 469 3.06 -20.72 -87.78
N SER A 470 3.74 -20.12 -88.77
CA SER A 470 3.23 -19.13 -89.73
C SER A 470 2.78 -17.73 -89.28
N ILE A 471 3.75 -16.83 -89.41
CA ILE A 471 3.60 -15.38 -89.63
C ILE A 471 2.85 -15.12 -90.96
N ASN A 472 1.68 -14.44 -90.92
CA ASN A 472 1.29 -13.27 -91.76
C ASN A 472 -0.24 -13.09 -91.98
N SER A 473 -0.61 -11.82 -92.22
CA SER A 473 -1.68 -11.36 -93.13
C SER A 473 -3.10 -11.03 -92.60
N VAL A 474 -3.33 -9.73 -92.46
CA VAL A 474 -4.50 -8.96 -92.99
C VAL A 474 -5.90 -9.14 -92.35
N MET A 475 -6.29 -8.07 -91.64
CA MET A 475 -7.53 -7.27 -91.85
C MET A 475 -8.84 -8.01 -92.13
N GLY A 476 -9.70 -8.13 -91.10
CA GLY A 476 -11.08 -8.60 -91.22
C GLY A 476 -11.87 -8.36 -89.94
N SER A 477 -13.06 -7.78 -90.06
CA SER A 477 -13.94 -7.32 -88.98
C SER A 477 -14.54 -8.40 -88.08
N ASP A 478 -14.91 -7.93 -86.87
CA ASP A 478 -15.98 -8.39 -85.98
C ASP A 478 -15.73 -9.48 -84.91
N GLN A 479 -16.34 -9.20 -83.75
CA GLN A 479 -16.54 -10.06 -82.57
C GLN A 479 -15.32 -10.59 -81.80
N GLN A 480 -14.90 -9.86 -80.74
CA GLN A 480 -15.20 -10.24 -79.35
C GLN A 480 -14.63 -9.24 -78.33
N THR A 481 -15.50 -8.64 -77.52
CA THR A 481 -15.11 -7.88 -76.32
C THR A 481 -14.84 -8.85 -75.17
N GLY A 482 -13.56 -9.08 -74.82
CA GLY A 482 -13.20 -10.04 -73.76
C GLY A 482 -11.94 -9.72 -72.96
N GLU A 483 -10.85 -9.28 -73.59
CA GLU A 483 -9.52 -9.36 -72.94
C GLU A 483 -9.11 -8.10 -72.15
N LEU A 484 -9.59 -6.91 -72.50
CA LEU A 484 -9.30 -5.67 -71.74
C LEU A 484 -9.97 -5.62 -70.34
N ASN A 485 -10.86 -6.55 -70.03
CA ASN A 485 -11.62 -6.54 -68.77
C ASN A 485 -10.93 -7.33 -67.63
N ARG A 486 -9.92 -8.18 -67.94
CA ARG A 486 -9.27 -9.04 -66.92
C ARG A 486 -8.16 -8.34 -66.14
N GLU A 487 -7.27 -7.61 -66.80
CA GLU A 487 -6.29 -6.76 -66.09
C GLU A 487 -7.02 -5.70 -65.25
N SER A 488 -8.04 -5.06 -65.84
CA SER A 488 -8.93 -4.11 -65.16
C SER A 488 -9.63 -4.68 -63.92
N GLN A 489 -10.01 -5.97 -63.92
CA GLN A 489 -10.60 -6.64 -62.74
C GLN A 489 -9.57 -6.94 -61.65
N ILE A 490 -8.33 -7.30 -62.02
CA ILE A 490 -7.27 -7.61 -61.05
C ILE A 490 -6.85 -6.32 -60.34
N ASP A 491 -6.57 -5.24 -61.08
CA ASP A 491 -6.18 -3.95 -60.49
C ASP A 491 -7.28 -3.33 -59.64
N SER A 492 -8.55 -3.41 -60.07
CA SER A 492 -9.67 -2.93 -59.24
C SER A 492 -9.87 -3.79 -57.98
N SER A 493 -9.63 -5.10 -58.03
CA SER A 493 -9.66 -5.95 -56.83
C SER A 493 -8.54 -5.60 -55.85
N LEU A 494 -7.32 -5.37 -56.34
CA LEU A 494 -6.17 -4.97 -55.53
C LEU A 494 -6.39 -3.59 -54.89
N PHE A 495 -6.89 -2.63 -55.68
CA PHE A 495 -7.25 -1.29 -55.21
C PHE A 495 -8.33 -1.33 -54.12
N ASN A 496 -9.37 -2.16 -54.27
CA ASN A 496 -10.41 -2.33 -53.27
C ASN A 496 -9.86 -2.95 -51.96
N ILE A 497 -8.98 -3.94 -52.05
CA ILE A 497 -8.32 -4.54 -50.88
C ILE A 497 -7.46 -3.49 -50.17
N VAL A 498 -6.60 -2.77 -50.88
CA VAL A 498 -5.73 -1.72 -50.31
C VAL A 498 -6.56 -0.57 -49.72
N SER A 499 -7.66 -0.16 -50.38
CA SER A 499 -8.61 0.83 -49.86
C SER A 499 -9.26 0.36 -48.56
N SER A 500 -9.70 -0.90 -48.49
CA SER A 500 -10.30 -1.46 -47.27
C SER A 500 -9.29 -1.56 -46.10
N GLN A 501 -8.03 -1.91 -46.38
CA GLN A 501 -6.97 -1.93 -45.38
C GLN A 501 -6.65 -0.52 -44.89
N ARG A 502 -6.53 0.45 -45.81
CA ARG A 502 -6.33 1.87 -45.49
C ARG A 502 -7.46 2.42 -44.62
N GLU A 503 -8.72 2.07 -44.90
CA GLU A 503 -9.85 2.55 -44.08
C GLU A 503 -9.87 1.89 -42.69
N ARG A 504 -9.49 0.60 -42.58
CA ARG A 504 -9.28 -0.06 -41.28
C ARG A 504 -8.15 0.59 -40.47
N PHE A 505 -7.02 0.90 -41.09
CA PHE A 505 -5.93 1.62 -40.42
C PHE A 505 -6.36 3.03 -40.01
N ARG A 506 -7.13 3.73 -40.84
CA ARG A 506 -7.69 5.04 -40.52
C ARG A 506 -8.63 4.99 -39.31
N ALA A 507 -9.53 4.00 -39.27
CA ALA A 507 -10.41 3.79 -38.13
C ALA A 507 -9.63 3.49 -36.84
N ARG A 508 -8.62 2.62 -36.89
CA ARG A 508 -7.77 2.32 -35.72
C ARG A 508 -6.92 3.51 -35.27
N VAL A 509 -6.44 4.34 -36.19
CA VAL A 509 -5.77 5.61 -35.85
C VAL A 509 -6.73 6.57 -35.16
N GLN A 510 -7.95 6.74 -35.68
CA GLN A 510 -8.96 7.61 -35.06
C GLN A 510 -9.39 7.13 -33.67
N GLU A 511 -9.49 5.81 -33.47
CA GLU A 511 -9.75 5.19 -32.17
C GLU A 511 -8.60 5.45 -31.17
N LEU A 512 -7.35 5.20 -31.59
CA LEU A 512 -6.15 5.48 -30.77
C LEU A 512 -5.97 6.97 -30.49
N GLU A 513 -6.33 7.85 -31.41
CA GLU A 513 -6.38 9.30 -31.19
C GLU A 513 -7.44 9.66 -30.13
N GLY A 514 -8.61 9.03 -30.18
CA GLY A 514 -9.67 9.17 -29.16
C GLY A 514 -9.22 8.71 -27.76
N GLU A 515 -8.64 7.51 -27.66
CA GLU A 515 -8.08 6.98 -26.41
C GLU A 515 -6.98 7.88 -25.85
N ASN A 516 -6.07 8.35 -26.70
CA ASN A 516 -4.97 9.25 -26.33
C ASN A 516 -5.51 10.63 -25.86
N MET A 517 -6.54 11.17 -26.50
CA MET A 517 -7.20 12.40 -26.06
C MET A 517 -7.94 12.22 -24.73
N SER A 518 -8.62 11.09 -24.52
CA SER A 518 -9.27 10.74 -23.25
C SER A 518 -8.23 10.60 -22.12
N SER A 519 -7.14 9.86 -22.37
CA SER A 519 -6.02 9.71 -21.43
C SER A 519 -5.38 11.06 -21.07
N LYS A 520 -5.15 11.94 -22.05
CA LYS A 520 -4.68 13.33 -21.81
C LYS A 520 -5.66 14.14 -20.96
N GLN A 521 -6.96 14.03 -21.19
CA GLN A 521 -7.98 14.70 -20.38
C GLN A 521 -7.97 14.17 -18.93
N GLN A 522 -7.84 12.86 -18.73
CA GLN A 522 -7.74 12.26 -17.40
C GLN A 522 -6.46 12.69 -16.67
N VAL A 523 -5.31 12.74 -17.36
CA VAL A 523 -4.06 13.26 -16.80
C VAL A 523 -4.18 14.74 -16.41
N LEU A 524 -4.82 15.57 -17.24
CA LEU A 524 -5.08 16.97 -16.92
C LEU A 524 -6.03 17.12 -15.72
N PHE A 525 -7.09 16.31 -15.64
CA PHE A 525 -8.00 16.29 -14.50
C PHE A 525 -7.27 15.95 -13.20
N LEU A 526 -6.54 14.83 -13.18
CA LEU A 526 -5.76 14.39 -12.01
C LEU A 526 -4.66 15.40 -11.64
N THR A 527 -4.04 16.06 -12.62
CA THR A 527 -3.04 17.12 -12.34
C THR A 527 -3.69 18.32 -11.67
N ASN A 528 -4.84 18.79 -12.16
CA ASN A 528 -5.59 19.88 -11.55
C ASN A 528 -6.10 19.52 -10.13
N GLU A 529 -6.51 18.26 -9.93
CA GLU A 529 -6.92 17.77 -8.61
C GLU A 529 -5.75 17.71 -7.63
N ILE A 530 -4.59 17.19 -8.05
CA ILE A 530 -3.35 17.19 -7.25
C ILE A 530 -2.93 18.62 -6.89
N ASP A 531 -2.99 19.58 -7.83
CA ASP A 531 -2.61 20.96 -7.55
C ASP A 531 -3.64 21.70 -6.68
N ARG A 532 -4.93 21.36 -6.78
CA ARG A 532 -5.97 21.81 -5.85
C ARG A 532 -5.71 21.28 -4.43
N LEU A 533 -5.49 19.97 -4.28
CA LEU A 533 -5.17 19.34 -3.01
C LEU A 533 -3.89 19.91 -2.38
N ARG A 534 -2.84 20.15 -3.17
CA ARG A 534 -1.63 20.84 -2.70
C ARG A 534 -1.93 22.26 -2.23
N SER A 535 -2.69 23.05 -2.99
CA SER A 535 -3.14 24.39 -2.59
C SER A 535 -3.86 24.35 -1.24
N ASP A 536 -4.77 23.40 -1.07
CA ASP A 536 -5.64 23.32 0.11
C ASP A 536 -4.88 22.75 1.33
N ASN A 537 -3.94 21.82 1.12
CA ASN A 537 -2.98 21.37 2.15
C ASN A 537 -2.07 22.52 2.63
N VAL A 538 -1.57 23.36 1.71
CA VAL A 538 -0.78 24.56 2.09
C VAL A 538 -1.63 25.59 2.84
N LYS A 539 -2.91 25.78 2.48
CA LYS A 539 -3.85 26.63 3.25
C LYS A 539 -4.18 26.02 4.62
N LEU A 540 -4.25 24.70 4.74
CA LEU A 540 -4.50 24.01 6.01
C LEU A 540 -3.28 24.17 6.93
N TYR A 541 -2.08 23.99 6.40
CA TYR A 541 -0.82 24.27 7.10
C TYR A 541 -0.71 25.75 7.52
N GLU A 542 -1.11 26.70 6.65
CA GLU A 542 -1.22 28.13 6.97
C GLU A 542 -2.16 28.39 8.15
N LYS A 543 -3.34 27.75 8.19
CA LYS A 543 -4.26 27.82 9.34
C LYS A 543 -3.69 27.19 10.61
N ILE A 544 -3.03 26.03 10.51
CA ILE A 544 -2.40 25.36 11.66
C ILE A 544 -1.30 26.25 12.27
N LYS A 545 -0.40 26.79 11.44
CA LYS A 545 0.69 27.67 11.88
C LYS A 545 0.17 29.01 12.41
N PHE A 546 -0.94 29.53 11.86
CA PHE A 546 -1.66 30.67 12.41
C PHE A 546 -2.22 30.36 13.81
N LEU A 547 -2.97 29.27 13.99
CA LEU A 547 -3.50 28.87 15.30
C LEU A 547 -2.39 28.61 16.33
N GLN A 548 -1.30 27.96 15.94
CA GLN A 548 -0.10 27.80 16.77
C GLN A 548 0.53 29.15 17.19
N SER A 549 0.42 30.19 16.35
CA SER A 549 0.93 31.54 16.71
C SER A 549 0.07 32.24 17.77
N PHE A 550 -1.24 31.98 17.81
CA PHE A 550 -2.14 32.43 18.88
C PHE A 550 -2.01 31.60 20.16
N SER A 551 -1.55 30.35 20.06
CA SER A 551 -1.30 29.45 21.21
C SER A 551 -0.12 29.88 22.12
N LYS A 552 0.60 30.96 21.80
CA LYS A 552 1.74 31.46 22.59
C LYS A 552 1.32 32.26 23.84
N GLY A 553 0.59 31.60 24.74
CA GLY A 553 0.56 31.95 26.16
C GLY A 553 1.82 31.46 26.89
N PRO A 554 2.26 32.11 27.98
CA PRO A 554 3.47 31.71 28.68
C PRO A 554 3.25 30.42 29.48
N LYS A 555 4.18 29.46 29.33
CA LYS A 555 4.25 28.17 30.06
C LYS A 555 3.23 27.10 29.63
N THR A 556 3.36 26.61 28.40
CA THR A 556 3.15 25.17 28.15
C THR A 556 4.39 24.59 27.50
N THR A 557 4.76 23.38 27.95
CA THR A 557 5.94 22.64 27.49
C THR A 557 5.91 22.47 25.97
N SER A 558 7.07 22.56 25.33
CA SER A 558 7.24 22.19 23.93
C SER A 558 6.77 20.75 23.73
N ILE A 559 5.58 20.57 23.17
CA ILE A 559 5.07 19.28 22.73
C ILE A 559 5.98 18.84 21.56
N SER A 560 6.93 17.98 21.89
CA SER A 560 7.77 17.24 20.95
C SER A 560 6.91 16.15 20.30
N LEU A 561 6.16 16.55 19.28
CA LEU A 561 5.38 15.66 18.45
C LEU A 561 6.27 14.93 17.44
N MET A 562 6.09 13.61 17.39
CA MET A 562 6.38 12.74 16.24
C MET A 562 7.86 12.60 15.87
N ASP A 563 8.57 11.75 16.62
CA ASP A 563 9.80 11.08 16.16
C ASP A 563 9.43 9.85 15.31
N ASP A 564 8.59 10.08 14.29
CA ASP A 564 8.05 9.04 13.40
C ASP A 564 8.48 9.35 11.96
N ASP A 565 9.52 8.62 11.52
CA ASP A 565 10.45 8.96 10.43
C ASP A 565 9.77 9.25 9.08
N ASP A 566 8.64 8.61 8.80
CA ASP A 566 7.90 8.72 7.53
C ASP A 566 7.00 9.97 7.43
N SER A 567 6.64 10.59 8.57
CA SER A 567 5.76 11.77 8.61
C SER A 567 6.53 13.09 8.40
N ILE A 568 7.78 13.11 8.85
CA ILE A 568 8.69 14.26 8.85
C ILE A 568 8.98 14.81 7.43
N PRO A 569 9.20 13.98 6.37
CA PRO A 569 9.42 14.46 5.01
C PRO A 569 8.20 15.20 4.43
N VAL A 570 6.99 14.73 4.71
CA VAL A 570 5.74 15.32 4.21
C VAL A 570 5.48 16.67 4.88
N LEU A 571 5.66 16.74 6.21
CA LEU A 571 5.53 17.98 6.96
C LEU A 571 6.58 19.02 6.53
N ASN A 572 7.83 18.60 6.34
CA ASN A 572 8.91 19.47 5.83
C ASN A 572 8.63 20.00 4.43
N ARG A 573 8.01 19.20 3.55
CA ARG A 573 7.62 19.63 2.21
C ARG A 573 6.60 20.76 2.24
N TYR A 574 5.50 20.60 2.98
CA TYR A 574 4.48 21.65 3.08
C TYR A 574 4.95 22.87 3.88
N THR A 575 5.81 22.67 4.89
CA THR A 575 6.52 23.77 5.57
C THR A 575 7.34 24.59 4.56
N THR A 576 8.11 23.92 3.70
CA THR A 576 8.94 24.57 2.68
C THR A 576 8.09 25.29 1.61
N GLU A 577 6.97 24.71 1.18
CA GLU A 577 6.05 25.35 0.23
C GLU A 577 5.34 26.57 0.84
N TYR A 578 4.95 26.50 2.12
CA TYR A 578 4.40 27.62 2.88
C TYR A 578 5.41 28.76 3.08
N GLU A 579 6.65 28.46 3.47
CA GLU A 579 7.67 29.48 3.73
C GLU A 579 8.08 30.22 2.45
N LYS A 580 8.19 29.51 1.32
CA LYS A 580 8.34 30.13 -0.02
C LYS A 580 7.18 31.04 -0.41
N LYS A 581 5.96 30.75 0.06
CA LYS A 581 4.76 31.56 -0.19
C LYS A 581 4.71 32.79 0.73
N LEU A 582 5.23 32.70 1.95
CA LEU A 582 5.26 33.81 2.91
C LEU A 582 6.41 34.79 2.65
N ASP A 583 7.60 34.29 2.33
CA ASP A 583 8.81 35.10 2.21
C ASP A 583 8.72 36.13 1.06
N PRO A 584 8.66 37.45 1.37
CA PRO A 584 8.64 38.50 0.35
C PRO A 584 9.95 38.53 -0.45
N PHE A 585 11.08 38.15 0.18
CA PHE A 585 12.37 38.10 -0.47
C PHE A 585 12.50 36.90 -1.41
N SER A 586 11.85 35.77 -1.17
CA SER A 586 11.76 34.66 -2.13
C SER A 586 10.97 35.07 -3.38
N LYS A 587 9.84 35.76 -3.23
CA LYS A 587 9.08 36.31 -4.37
C LYS A 587 9.86 37.40 -5.11
N PHE A 588 10.59 38.25 -4.37
CA PHE A 588 11.46 39.28 -4.95
C PHE A 588 12.65 38.66 -5.69
N ASN A 589 13.40 37.75 -5.07
CA ASN A 589 14.54 37.01 -5.63
C ASN A 589 14.11 36.13 -6.82
N TYR A 590 12.89 35.57 -6.81
CA TYR A 590 12.33 34.89 -7.98
C TYR A 590 12.07 35.88 -9.13
N ARG A 591 11.43 37.02 -8.87
CA ARG A 591 11.21 38.11 -9.86
C ARG A 591 12.53 38.73 -10.34
N GLU A 592 13.54 38.84 -9.48
CA GLU A 592 14.86 39.37 -9.80
C GLU A 592 15.67 38.36 -10.62
N LYS A 593 15.62 37.06 -10.28
CA LYS A 593 16.16 35.99 -11.12
C LYS A 593 15.46 35.94 -12.47
N GLN A 594 14.14 36.14 -12.53
CA GLN A 594 13.41 36.26 -13.80
C GLN A 594 13.87 37.49 -14.60
N ARG A 595 14.03 38.67 -13.98
CA ARG A 595 14.57 39.87 -14.64
C ARG A 595 15.98 39.65 -15.16
N ARG A 596 16.90 39.12 -14.34
CA ARG A 596 18.24 38.74 -14.78
C ARG A 596 18.19 37.72 -15.93
N TYR A 597 17.25 36.77 -15.91
CA TYR A 597 17.04 35.79 -16.99
C TYR A 597 16.39 36.36 -18.26
N THR A 598 15.59 37.42 -18.16
CA THR A 598 15.13 38.17 -19.34
C THR A 598 16.25 39.02 -19.93
N ASP A 599 17.08 39.64 -19.09
CA ASP A 599 18.18 40.54 -19.49
C ASP A 599 19.44 39.81 -20.01
N LEU A 600 19.61 38.52 -19.69
CA LEU A 600 20.68 37.67 -20.22
C LEU A 600 20.64 37.62 -21.77
N LYS A 601 21.81 37.54 -22.42
CA LYS A 601 21.87 37.44 -23.89
C LYS A 601 21.52 36.01 -24.34
N LEU A 602 21.12 35.84 -25.60
CA LEU A 602 20.64 34.55 -26.13
C LEU A 602 21.65 33.40 -25.94
N HIS A 603 22.95 33.68 -26.12
CA HIS A 603 24.03 32.72 -25.86
C HIS A 603 24.12 32.33 -24.38
N ASP A 604 24.02 33.30 -23.46
CA ASP A 604 24.06 33.00 -22.02
C ASP A 604 22.83 32.20 -21.57
N LYS A 605 21.65 32.45 -22.15
CA LYS A 605 20.45 31.64 -21.92
C LYS A 605 20.66 30.19 -22.38
N PHE A 606 21.27 29.98 -23.55
CA PHE A 606 21.57 28.65 -24.07
C PHE A 606 22.57 27.90 -23.16
N THR A 607 23.65 28.56 -22.73
CA THR A 607 24.62 28.01 -21.77
C THR A 607 23.98 27.72 -20.40
N LEU A 608 23.06 28.55 -19.92
CA LEU A 608 22.30 28.33 -18.68
C LEU A 608 21.29 27.17 -18.79
N ILE A 609 20.73 26.93 -19.97
CA ILE A 609 19.89 25.75 -20.23
C ILE A 609 20.75 24.48 -20.22
N ILE A 610 21.88 24.47 -20.93
CA ILE A 610 22.80 23.32 -20.97
C ILE A 610 23.35 23.00 -19.57
N SER A 611 23.87 24.00 -18.84
CA SER A 611 24.38 23.80 -17.48
C SER A 611 23.30 23.32 -16.50
N ARG A 612 22.07 23.85 -16.56
CA ARG A 612 20.96 23.34 -15.75
C ARG A 612 20.58 21.91 -16.12
N PHE A 613 20.56 21.56 -17.40
CA PHE A 613 20.24 20.21 -17.88
C PHE A 613 21.30 19.19 -17.43
N ILE A 614 22.58 19.56 -17.50
CA ILE A 614 23.68 18.74 -16.97
C ILE A 614 23.51 18.56 -15.45
N VAL A 615 23.28 19.64 -14.68
CA VAL A 615 23.21 19.57 -13.21
C VAL A 615 21.95 18.87 -12.70
N SER A 616 20.80 18.99 -13.38
CA SER A 616 19.50 18.50 -12.89
C SER A 616 19.39 16.97 -12.84
N SER A 617 20.12 16.24 -13.69
CA SER A 617 20.07 14.78 -13.76
C SER A 617 21.37 14.11 -13.34
N LYS A 618 21.27 13.01 -12.59
CA LYS A 618 22.43 12.14 -12.28
C LYS A 618 23.01 11.51 -13.56
N THR A 619 22.17 11.10 -14.51
CA THR A 619 22.63 10.52 -15.79
C THR A 619 23.25 11.56 -16.71
N ALA A 620 22.72 12.79 -16.76
CA ALA A 620 23.33 13.87 -17.56
C ALA A 620 24.72 14.25 -17.03
N ARG A 621 24.92 14.30 -15.70
CA ARG A 621 26.26 14.46 -15.11
C ARG A 621 27.22 13.34 -15.49
N LEU A 622 26.77 12.09 -15.45
CA LEU A 622 27.60 10.93 -15.82
C LEU A 622 28.02 10.97 -17.30
N ILE A 623 27.08 11.29 -18.20
CA ILE A 623 27.35 11.43 -19.64
C ILE A 623 28.31 12.60 -19.90
N PHE A 624 28.12 13.74 -19.23
CA PHE A 624 29.00 14.91 -19.38
C PHE A 624 30.42 14.66 -18.83
N PHE A 625 30.53 13.92 -17.71
CA PHE A 625 31.81 13.47 -17.18
C PHE A 625 32.50 12.47 -18.13
N GLY A 626 31.76 11.51 -18.68
CA GLY A 626 32.27 10.57 -19.69
C GLY A 626 32.72 11.27 -20.98
N TYR A 627 31.99 12.29 -21.44
CA TYR A 627 32.38 13.13 -22.56
C TYR A 627 33.68 13.91 -22.28
N PHE A 628 33.81 14.52 -21.11
CA PHE A 628 35.07 15.15 -20.71
C PHE A 628 36.21 14.15 -20.60
N PHE A 629 35.98 12.95 -20.05
CA PHE A 629 36.98 11.89 -19.96
C PHE A 629 37.43 11.43 -21.35
N LEU A 630 36.49 11.23 -22.29
CA LEU A 630 36.80 10.90 -23.69
C LEU A 630 37.59 12.00 -24.40
N ILE A 631 37.28 13.27 -24.15
CA ILE A 631 38.08 14.39 -24.69
C ILE A 631 39.50 14.38 -24.10
N HIS A 632 39.65 14.20 -22.79
CA HIS A 632 40.98 14.14 -22.17
C HIS A 632 41.76 12.91 -22.65
N LEU A 633 41.10 11.76 -22.85
CA LEU A 633 41.70 10.56 -23.44
C LEU A 633 42.14 10.81 -24.89
N LEU A 634 41.31 11.49 -25.70
CA LEU A 634 41.64 11.82 -27.09
C LEU A 634 42.82 12.80 -27.16
N ILE A 635 42.82 13.85 -26.34
CA ILE A 635 43.93 14.80 -26.24
C ILE A 635 45.20 14.09 -25.75
N PHE A 636 45.10 13.20 -24.77
CA PHE A 636 46.23 12.40 -24.29
C PHE A 636 46.76 11.48 -25.40
N LEU A 637 45.90 10.81 -26.16
CA LEU A 637 46.29 9.97 -27.29
C LEU A 637 46.91 10.78 -28.44
N SER A 638 46.41 11.99 -28.74
CA SER A 638 47.02 12.85 -29.75
C SER A 638 48.38 13.38 -29.30
N LEU A 639 48.52 13.79 -28.03
CA LEU A 639 49.81 14.21 -27.48
C LEU A 639 50.79 13.03 -27.40
N TYR A 640 50.32 11.83 -27.06
CA TYR A 640 51.12 10.61 -27.04
C TYR A 640 51.60 10.22 -28.45
N THR A 641 50.74 10.26 -29.47
CA THR A 641 51.15 9.98 -30.85
C THR A 641 52.11 11.04 -31.40
N ILE A 642 51.91 12.33 -31.07
CA ILE A 642 52.87 13.39 -31.41
C ILE A 642 54.22 13.15 -30.72
N ALA A 643 54.22 12.90 -29.40
CA ALA A 643 55.44 12.68 -28.63
C ALA A 643 56.18 11.38 -29.03
N HIS A 644 55.44 10.32 -29.36
CA HIS A 644 56.03 9.06 -29.83
C HIS A 644 56.65 9.22 -31.23
N ASN A 645 55.97 9.91 -32.14
CA ASN A 645 56.50 10.19 -33.48
C ASN A 645 57.73 11.12 -33.42
N ASP A 646 57.71 12.15 -32.56
CA ASP A 646 58.86 13.03 -32.33
C ASP A 646 60.04 12.26 -31.69
N ALA A 647 59.78 11.36 -30.74
CA ALA A 647 60.79 10.46 -30.19
C ALA A 647 61.39 9.55 -31.26
N SER A 648 60.58 8.87 -32.07
CA SER A 648 61.06 8.03 -33.18
C SER A 648 61.86 8.82 -34.21
N HIS A 649 61.48 10.08 -34.50
CA HIS A 649 62.24 10.93 -35.41
C HIS A 649 63.58 11.39 -34.80
N ARG A 650 63.65 11.58 -33.48
CA ARG A 650 64.90 11.86 -32.76
C ARG A 650 65.81 10.63 -32.70
N ASP A 651 65.25 9.46 -32.44
CA ASP A 651 65.99 8.18 -32.41
C ASP A 651 66.55 7.84 -33.80
N PHE A 652 65.74 7.98 -34.86
CA PHE A 652 66.21 7.82 -36.24
C PHE A 652 67.31 8.83 -36.61
N SER A 653 67.18 10.10 -36.19
CA SER A 653 68.23 11.10 -36.39
C SER A 653 69.53 10.75 -35.63
N ALA A 654 69.42 10.23 -34.42
CA ALA A 654 70.56 9.75 -33.63
C ALA A 654 71.21 8.50 -34.25
N GLU A 655 70.42 7.57 -34.78
CA GLU A 655 70.89 6.36 -35.46
C GLU A 655 71.56 6.69 -36.80
N CYS A 656 71.01 7.61 -37.59
CA CYS A 656 71.68 8.17 -38.77
C CYS A 656 73.00 8.86 -38.39
N ALA A 657 73.03 9.66 -37.32
CA ALA A 657 74.27 10.30 -36.85
C ALA A 657 75.31 9.29 -36.35
N HIS A 658 74.87 8.21 -35.69
CA HIS A 658 75.74 7.11 -35.27
C HIS A 658 76.32 6.35 -36.47
N SER A 659 75.46 5.92 -37.40
CA SER A 659 75.86 5.21 -38.62
C SER A 659 76.78 6.07 -39.49
N TYR A 660 76.54 7.38 -39.59
CA TYR A 660 77.44 8.32 -40.25
C TYR A 660 78.79 8.45 -39.54
N ARG A 661 78.82 8.55 -38.20
CA ARG A 661 80.06 8.57 -37.41
C ARG A 661 80.84 7.26 -37.58
N GLU A 662 80.17 6.12 -37.59
CA GLU A 662 80.77 4.81 -37.78
C GLU A 662 81.33 4.64 -39.20
N HIS A 663 80.57 5.01 -40.23
CA HIS A 663 81.04 5.04 -41.62
C HIS A 663 82.25 5.98 -41.78
N MET A 664 82.23 7.16 -41.17
CA MET A 664 83.37 8.08 -41.16
C MET A 664 84.60 7.48 -40.47
N ALA A 665 84.43 6.80 -39.34
CA ALA A 665 85.52 6.13 -38.65
C ALA A 665 86.12 4.97 -39.47
N GLN A 666 85.27 4.15 -40.11
CA GLN A 666 85.69 2.99 -40.90
C GLN A 666 86.31 3.38 -42.26
N VAL A 667 85.75 4.35 -42.98
CA VAL A 667 86.15 4.70 -44.35
C VAL A 667 87.22 5.80 -44.39
N HIS A 668 87.16 6.77 -43.47
CA HIS A 668 88.05 7.94 -43.47
C HIS A 668 89.09 7.94 -42.34
N GLY A 669 89.06 6.96 -41.42
CA GLY A 669 90.18 6.61 -40.55
C GLY A 669 90.64 7.71 -39.57
N GLN A 670 89.76 8.65 -39.21
CA GLN A 670 90.08 9.70 -38.24
C GLN A 670 89.72 9.29 -36.81
N LYS A 671 90.70 9.40 -35.91
CA LYS A 671 90.49 9.36 -34.46
C LYS A 671 89.71 10.61 -34.02
N GLU A 672 88.79 10.40 -33.08
CA GLU A 672 88.24 11.39 -32.14
C GLU A 672 87.85 12.76 -32.71
N PHE A 673 86.56 12.90 -33.06
CA PHE A 673 85.90 14.20 -33.12
C PHE A 673 85.19 14.44 -31.78
N GLU A 674 85.86 15.12 -30.85
CA GLU A 674 85.19 15.74 -29.69
C GLU A 674 84.16 16.76 -30.20
N PRO A 675 82.93 16.79 -29.65
CA PRO A 675 81.98 17.83 -29.98
C PRO A 675 82.38 19.16 -29.32
N PRO A 676 82.21 20.32 -29.99
CA PRO A 676 82.23 21.59 -29.31
C PRO A 676 81.02 21.72 -28.35
N HIS A 677 81.18 22.53 -27.30
CA HIS A 677 80.17 22.84 -26.29
C HIS A 677 78.88 23.45 -26.86
#